data_AF-A0A1N7CAQ4-F1
#
_entry.id   AF-A0A1N7CAQ4-F1
#
_cell.length_a   1.000
_cell.length_b   1.000
_cell.length_c   1.000
_cell.angle_alpha   90.00
_cell.angle_beta   90.00
_cell.angle_gamma   90.00
#
_symmetry.space_group_name_H-M   'P 1'
#
loop_
_entity.id
_entity.type
_entity.pdbx_description
1 polymer ?
#
loop_
_entity_poly.entity_id
_entity_poly.type
_entity_poly.pdbx_seq_one_letter_code
_entity_poly.pdbx_strand_id
1 'polypeptide(L)'
;MFVDLAANDPRTRDDIAVLGEFVGNDDDIEWVVSPFAPDLVDPFATVSSLRRDDQIVELWLGRDSCRLLESTNLELAVLCSGEWLEFGLEPLRSFVERSNTSFDVSCLRCEVVTCQSYSHVPEFERPFEQPAMAIVDGVERPTKRDVHTPPHCRGAYKTVAFEDSLIIAIAPSHHLDIRQLTKLTFALFLVVPRSVPGMGLDEDSLEYHRTDPPGKIEISTTKPTNTQRDLSLAYSPGVAAPCLEIDEDEADAYTYTAKGNLVGVVSNGSAVLGLGDIGAQASKPVMEGKGVLFKRFADIDVFDIELDEADPEKIVEAVTMMEPTFGGVNLEDIKAPECFTVEERLREELDIPVFHDDQHGTAIISGAALLNAADVAGKDLGDLEVTFSGAGASAIATARFYVSLGIQKENITMCDSSGIITEKRANAGDINEYKQQFARDIPGGSLADAMAGADVFVGLSAGGIVSQEMVASMADNPIIFAMANPDPEIGYKEAKAARDDDVIMATGRSDYPNQVNNVLGFPFIFRGALDVRATEINEEMKVACAEALADLARQDVPDAVVKAYGDEPLQYGPNYIIPKPVDPRVLFRVAPSIAEAAMESGAARTEIDLEAYEEELEARLGKSREMMRVVLNKAKSDPKTVALAEGENEKMIRAAYQIQEQGVALPILIGDESEIRQTSANLGLDFDPQVADPSVGDYESYADRLHELRARKGVTRTEAGELIERDSNYFGSVMVEQGDADALLTGLSHHYPSALRPPLQVIGTAEDVDYAAGVYMLTFKNRVFFVADATVNQDPDEEVLAEVTRQTGKLARRFNVEPRAALLSYSNFGSVDNEGTRKPRKAATMLQDDPEIDFPVDGEMQADTAVVEDILEGTYGFSELEEPANVLVFPNLESGNIGYKLLQRLGGADAIGPMLVGMDEPVHVLQRGDEVKDIVNLAGVAVVDAQKE
;
A
#
# COMPACT_ATOMS: atom_id res chain seq x y z
N MET A 1 8.50 1.97 37.62
CA MET A 1 7.69 1.70 38.82
C MET A 1 7.02 0.35 38.59
N PHE A 2 7.66 -0.78 38.92
CA PHE A 2 7.35 -1.59 40.11
C PHE A 2 8.59 -2.37 40.56
N VAL A 3 9.38 -1.83 41.49
CA VAL A 3 10.51 -2.54 42.13
C VAL A 3 10.62 -2.08 43.58
N ASP A 4 9.63 -2.40 44.44
CA ASP A 4 9.80 -2.27 45.90
C ASP A 4 8.77 -3.01 46.81
N LEU A 5 8.05 -4.03 46.30
CA LEU A 5 7.09 -4.82 47.10
C LEU A 5 7.28 -6.34 46.97
N ALA A 6 8.45 -6.84 47.39
CA ALA A 6 8.66 -8.27 47.66
C ALA A 6 9.72 -8.57 48.74
N ALA A 7 10.13 -7.57 49.54
CA ALA A 7 11.05 -7.78 50.65
C ALA A 7 10.29 -8.16 51.94
N ASN A 8 10.44 -9.43 52.36
CA ASN A 8 10.08 -10.02 53.68
C ASN A 8 8.70 -10.72 53.88
N ASP A 9 8.47 -11.89 53.28
CA ASP A 9 7.85 -13.04 54.01
C ASP A 9 8.41 -14.38 53.45
N PRO A 10 8.92 -15.32 54.29
CA PRO A 10 9.42 -16.62 53.81
C PRO A 10 8.37 -17.65 53.37
N ARG A 11 7.08 -17.33 53.25
CA ARG A 11 5.99 -18.33 53.13
C ARG A 11 5.25 -18.44 51.79
N THR A 12 5.61 -17.68 50.77
CA THR A 12 4.98 -17.75 49.43
C THR A 12 5.85 -18.50 48.41
N ARG A 13 6.43 -19.64 48.80
CA ARG A 13 7.37 -20.41 47.94
C ARG A 13 6.85 -21.75 47.42
N ASP A 14 5.67 -22.19 47.84
CA ASP A 14 5.18 -23.56 47.61
C ASP A 14 3.83 -23.66 46.85
N ASP A 15 3.17 -22.55 46.49
CA ASP A 15 1.91 -22.55 45.73
C ASP A 15 2.05 -21.90 44.35
N ILE A 16 2.34 -22.74 43.34
CA ILE A 16 1.70 -22.83 42.01
C ILE A 16 2.48 -23.93 41.23
N ALA A 17 2.00 -25.17 41.33
CA ALA A 17 2.51 -26.28 40.55
C ALA A 17 1.45 -27.38 40.38
N VAL A 18 1.06 -27.62 39.12
CA VAL A 18 0.43 -28.84 38.57
C VAL A 18 -1.00 -29.21 39.04
N LEU A 19 -1.92 -29.23 38.05
CA LEU A 19 -3.00 -30.21 37.95
C LEU A 19 -3.07 -30.75 36.50
N GLY A 20 -2.75 -32.04 36.33
CA GLY A 20 -3.40 -32.92 35.33
C GLY A 20 -4.65 -33.55 35.98
N GLU A 21 -5.47 -34.40 35.34
CA GLU A 21 -5.27 -35.35 34.23
C GLU A 21 -6.60 -35.66 33.51
N PHE A 22 -6.51 -36.52 32.47
CA PHE A 22 -7.45 -37.55 31.93
C PHE A 22 -7.76 -37.37 30.42
N VAL A 23 -7.76 -38.41 29.56
CA VAL A 23 -7.09 -39.75 29.51
C VAL A 23 -7.18 -40.24 28.06
N GLY A 24 -6.21 -41.01 27.57
CA GLY A 24 -6.30 -41.72 26.28
C GLY A 24 -5.14 -42.72 26.14
N ASN A 25 -5.44 -44.00 25.91
CA ASN A 25 -4.44 -45.08 25.88
C ASN A 25 -3.63 -45.09 24.58
N ASP A 26 -2.41 -45.64 24.63
CA ASP A 26 -2.11 -46.88 23.89
C ASP A 26 -0.86 -47.59 24.45
N ASP A 27 -0.86 -48.92 24.37
CA ASP A 27 0.23 -49.82 24.78
C ASP A 27 1.25 -50.04 23.63
N ASP A 28 2.44 -50.53 24.01
CA ASP A 28 3.48 -51.16 23.16
C ASP A 28 4.16 -50.32 22.04
N ILE A 29 5.49 -50.09 22.18
CA ILE A 29 6.54 -50.73 21.35
C ILE A 29 7.97 -50.33 21.79
N GLU A 30 8.92 -51.24 21.51
CA GLU A 30 10.26 -51.41 22.09
C GLU A 30 11.29 -50.29 21.87
N TRP A 31 12.16 -50.11 22.87
CA TRP A 31 13.45 -49.42 22.75
C TRP A 31 14.52 -50.36 22.19
N VAL A 32 15.16 -50.00 21.07
CA VAL A 32 16.41 -50.66 20.60
C VAL A 32 17.61 -49.77 20.92
N VAL A 33 18.42 -50.19 21.88
CA VAL A 33 19.71 -49.57 22.23
C VAL A 33 20.84 -50.23 21.45
N SER A 34 21.78 -49.44 20.92
CA SER A 34 23.11 -49.93 20.55
C SER A 34 24.19 -48.86 20.80
N PRO A 35 25.40 -49.20 21.29
CA PRO A 35 26.16 -48.28 22.14
C PRO A 35 27.58 -47.95 21.64
N PHE A 36 28.09 -46.77 21.99
CA PHE A 36 29.50 -46.55 22.32
C PHE A 36 29.63 -45.48 23.41
N ALA A 37 30.58 -45.67 24.34
CA ALA A 37 30.70 -45.00 25.63
C ALA A 37 32.07 -44.26 25.75
N PRO A 38 32.56 -43.83 26.93
CA PRO A 38 32.01 -42.81 27.84
C PRO A 38 33.07 -41.74 28.23
N ASP A 39 32.81 -41.00 29.32
CA ASP A 39 33.75 -40.25 30.20
C ASP A 39 34.36 -38.91 29.72
N LEU A 40 33.74 -37.80 30.14
CA LEU A 40 34.45 -36.69 30.82
C LEU A 40 33.49 -35.72 31.55
N VAL A 41 33.93 -35.30 32.74
CA VAL A 41 33.20 -34.54 33.77
C VAL A 41 34.26 -33.65 34.46
N ASP A 42 34.09 -32.38 34.81
CA ASP A 42 32.87 -31.58 35.05
C ASP A 42 33.00 -30.13 34.46
N PRO A 43 32.40 -29.05 35.00
CA PRO A 43 31.13 -28.43 34.62
C PRO A 43 31.27 -27.09 33.87
N PHE A 44 30.37 -26.77 32.92
CA PHE A 44 29.80 -25.42 32.68
C PHE A 44 28.80 -25.46 31.50
N ALA A 45 27.52 -25.17 31.80
CA ALA A 45 26.43 -24.77 30.89
C ALA A 45 26.42 -25.34 29.44
N THR A 46 25.78 -26.50 29.25
CA THR A 46 25.21 -26.87 27.95
C THR A 46 23.88 -26.13 27.75
N VAL A 47 23.78 -25.25 26.76
CA VAL A 47 22.48 -24.78 26.26
C VAL A 47 22.09 -25.65 25.06
N SER A 48 21.07 -26.48 25.26
CA SER A 48 20.38 -27.18 24.18
C SER A 48 19.33 -26.26 23.55
N SER A 49 19.38 -26.10 22.22
CA SER A 49 18.33 -25.56 21.34
C SER A 49 17.55 -24.33 21.83
N LEU A 50 17.88 -23.16 21.28
CA LEU A 50 16.96 -22.02 21.20
C LEU A 50 16.31 -21.99 19.82
N ARG A 51 15.00 -21.75 19.77
CA ARG A 51 14.24 -21.54 18.55
C ARG A 51 14.58 -20.17 17.93
N ARG A 52 14.20 -20.03 16.67
CA ARG A 52 14.45 -18.90 15.79
C ARG A 52 13.25 -17.95 15.86
N ASP A 53 13.45 -16.78 16.46
CA ASP A 53 12.54 -15.64 16.35
C ASP A 53 13.40 -14.37 16.14
N ASP A 54 12.97 -13.58 15.16
CA ASP A 54 13.18 -12.13 15.00
C ASP A 54 14.55 -11.42 14.79
N GLN A 55 14.51 -10.61 13.73
CA GLN A 55 15.03 -9.23 13.59
C GLN A 55 16.41 -8.89 12.99
N ILE A 56 16.40 -7.69 12.41
CA ILE A 56 17.45 -6.94 11.71
C ILE A 56 18.57 -6.53 12.68
N VAL A 57 19.82 -6.48 12.20
CA VAL A 57 20.98 -5.97 12.97
C VAL A 57 21.61 -4.78 12.26
N GLU A 58 21.55 -3.59 12.87
CA GLU A 58 22.40 -2.44 12.50
C GLU A 58 23.78 -2.53 13.17
N LEU A 59 24.82 -2.12 12.44
CA LEU A 59 26.20 -2.08 12.94
C LEU A 59 26.53 -0.74 13.62
N TRP A 60 26.15 -0.59 14.88
CA TRP A 60 26.52 0.58 15.70
C TRP A 60 27.93 0.46 16.30
N LEU A 61 28.92 1.07 15.65
CA LEU A 61 30.23 1.32 16.25
C LEU A 61 30.18 2.60 17.11
N GLY A 62 30.18 2.41 18.43
CA GLY A 62 30.33 3.53 19.39
C GLY A 62 31.62 4.31 19.17
N ARG A 63 31.60 5.62 19.46
CA ARG A 63 32.70 6.58 19.18
C ARG A 63 34.07 6.16 19.75
N ASP A 64 34.09 5.42 20.86
CA ASP A 64 35.31 4.91 21.47
C ASP A 64 35.85 3.63 20.79
N SER A 65 35.00 2.86 20.12
CA SER A 65 35.40 1.69 19.31
C SER A 65 36.13 2.11 18.03
N CYS A 66 35.67 3.18 17.37
CA CYS A 66 36.35 3.74 16.20
C CYS A 66 37.76 4.26 16.55
N ARG A 67 37.91 4.94 17.70
CA ARG A 67 39.22 5.39 18.21
C ARG A 67 40.16 4.23 18.54
N LEU A 68 39.63 3.08 18.96
CA LEU A 68 40.45 1.90 19.20
C LEU A 68 41.05 1.35 17.90
N LEU A 69 40.26 1.30 16.83
CA LEU A 69 40.67 0.88 15.48
C LEU A 69 41.71 1.83 14.87
N GLU A 70 41.55 3.15 15.00
CA GLU A 70 42.59 4.12 14.58
C GLU A 70 43.91 3.96 15.36
N SER A 71 43.86 3.46 16.61
CA SER A 71 45.02 3.30 17.48
C SER A 71 45.76 1.97 17.34
N THR A 72 45.18 0.99 16.63
CA THR A 72 45.73 -0.35 16.47
C THR A 72 45.68 -0.79 15.02
N ASN A 73 46.86 -0.97 14.39
CA ASN A 73 46.98 -1.53 13.05
C ASN A 73 46.51 -3.00 13.03
N LEU A 74 45.20 -3.20 12.91
CA LEU A 74 44.55 -4.49 12.73
C LEU A 74 44.18 -4.64 11.25
N GLU A 75 44.74 -5.64 10.58
CA GLU A 75 44.31 -6.04 9.23
C GLU A 75 43.01 -6.87 9.33
N LEU A 76 42.02 -6.52 8.50
CA LEU A 76 40.76 -7.26 8.40
C LEU A 76 40.88 -8.37 7.34
N ALA A 77 41.00 -9.62 7.77
CA ALA A 77 41.04 -10.77 6.88
C ALA A 77 39.63 -11.39 6.70
N VAL A 78 39.16 -11.49 5.45
CA VAL A 78 37.90 -12.14 5.10
C VAL A 78 38.21 -13.47 4.40
N LEU A 79 37.67 -14.57 4.93
CA LEU A 79 37.77 -15.91 4.33
C LEU A 79 36.46 -16.25 3.62
N CYS A 80 36.51 -16.27 2.29
CA CYS A 80 35.37 -16.64 1.45
C CYS A 80 35.50 -18.06 0.92
N SER A 81 34.39 -18.83 0.96
CA SER A 81 34.26 -20.13 0.30
C SER A 81 33.59 -20.00 -1.08
N GLY A 82 33.99 -20.89 -2.00
CA GLY A 82 33.24 -21.24 -3.22
C GLY A 82 32.86 -20.08 -4.14
N GLU A 83 31.65 -19.57 -3.97
CA GLU A 83 30.90 -18.78 -4.97
C GLU A 83 31.16 -17.27 -4.90
N TRP A 84 31.84 -16.78 -3.86
CA TRP A 84 32.22 -15.36 -3.75
C TRP A 84 33.38 -14.95 -4.69
N LEU A 85 33.91 -15.87 -5.50
CA LEU A 85 35.03 -15.62 -6.41
C LEU A 85 34.64 -14.90 -7.71
N GLU A 86 33.36 -14.87 -8.11
CA GLU A 86 32.94 -14.28 -9.41
C GLU A 86 32.60 -12.78 -9.35
N PHE A 87 32.27 -12.21 -8.19
CA PHE A 87 31.72 -10.83 -8.11
C PHE A 87 32.75 -9.70 -7.92
N GLY A 88 34.02 -10.01 -7.65
CA GLY A 88 35.08 -9.01 -7.47
C GLY A 88 34.85 -8.04 -6.29
N LEU A 89 35.68 -6.99 -6.20
CA LEU A 89 35.65 -6.01 -5.10
C LEU A 89 34.86 -4.73 -5.42
N GLU A 90 34.28 -4.61 -6.62
CA GLU A 90 33.60 -3.39 -7.08
C GLU A 90 32.29 -3.08 -6.33
N PRO A 91 31.40 -4.04 -6.02
CA PRO A 91 30.18 -3.74 -5.28
C PRO A 91 30.46 -3.14 -3.89
N LEU A 92 31.49 -3.65 -3.20
CA LEU A 92 31.85 -3.23 -1.85
C LEU A 92 32.50 -1.83 -1.84
N ARG A 93 33.36 -1.53 -2.83
CA ARG A 93 33.88 -0.16 -3.02
C ARG A 93 32.76 0.83 -3.35
N SER A 94 31.87 0.47 -4.27
CA SER A 94 30.79 1.36 -4.70
C SER A 94 29.77 1.62 -3.59
N PHE A 95 29.59 0.69 -2.64
CA PHE A 95 28.78 0.91 -1.44
C PHE A 95 29.43 1.92 -0.48
N VAL A 96 30.74 1.76 -0.18
CA VAL A 96 31.48 2.65 0.73
C VAL A 96 31.64 4.07 0.15
N GLU A 97 31.91 4.20 -1.15
CA GLU A 97 32.03 5.50 -1.82
C GLU A 97 30.69 6.27 -1.84
N ARG A 98 29.55 5.56 -1.83
CA ARG A 98 28.20 6.17 -1.76
C ARG A 98 27.76 6.50 -0.31
N SER A 99 28.34 5.86 0.71
CA SER A 99 27.87 5.97 2.11
C SER A 99 28.37 7.21 2.86
N ASN A 100 29.14 8.09 2.21
CA ASN A 100 29.56 9.40 2.73
C ASN A 100 30.27 9.37 4.11
N THR A 101 30.94 8.26 4.43
CA THR A 101 31.69 8.03 5.67
C THR A 101 33.20 8.20 5.45
N SER A 102 33.89 8.81 6.41
CA SER A 102 35.29 9.24 6.28
C SER A 102 36.31 8.11 6.49
N PHE A 103 36.21 7.02 5.72
CA PHE A 103 37.05 5.82 5.86
C PHE A 103 38.10 5.71 4.74
N ASP A 104 39.38 5.57 5.09
CA ASP A 104 40.45 5.38 4.10
C ASP A 104 40.54 3.90 3.69
N VAL A 105 40.14 3.60 2.46
CA VAL A 105 40.04 2.24 1.90
C VAL A 105 41.40 1.65 1.48
N SER A 106 42.50 2.40 1.62
CA SER A 106 43.84 1.97 1.17
C SER A 106 44.50 0.88 2.02
N CYS A 107 43.96 0.61 3.22
CA CYS A 107 44.52 -0.35 4.18
C CYS A 107 44.02 -1.81 4.03
N LEU A 108 43.08 -2.09 3.12
CA LEU A 108 42.53 -3.44 2.92
C LEU A 108 43.48 -4.33 2.09
N ARG A 109 43.89 -5.47 2.66
CA ARG A 109 44.62 -6.55 1.97
C ARG A 109 43.89 -7.88 2.15
N CYS A 110 43.75 -8.62 1.06
CA CYS A 110 43.11 -9.94 1.06
C CYS A 110 44.12 -10.98 0.55
N GLU A 111 44.48 -11.97 1.37
CA GLU A 111 45.26 -13.15 0.94
C GLU A 111 44.32 -14.33 0.69
N VAL A 112 44.39 -14.91 -0.51
CA VAL A 112 43.59 -16.10 -0.89
C VAL A 112 44.43 -17.36 -0.62
N VAL A 113 43.99 -18.20 0.32
CA VAL A 113 44.63 -19.48 0.64
C VAL A 113 43.80 -20.63 0.08
N THR A 114 44.23 -21.19 -1.06
CA THR A 114 43.58 -22.35 -1.67
C THR A 114 44.02 -23.66 -1.02
N CYS A 115 43.06 -24.47 -0.58
CA CYS A 115 43.30 -25.81 -0.04
C CYS A 115 42.85 -26.86 -1.07
N GLN A 116 43.80 -27.56 -1.73
CA GLN A 116 43.50 -28.65 -2.67
C GLN A 116 43.76 -30.03 -2.05
N SER A 117 42.78 -30.94 -2.11
CA SER A 117 43.05 -32.38 -2.39
C SER A 117 41.80 -33.24 -2.71
N TYR A 118 41.64 -33.57 -4.00
CA TYR A 118 41.26 -34.86 -4.60
C TYR A 118 40.06 -35.70 -4.10
N SER A 119 39.13 -36.01 -5.04
CA SER A 119 38.96 -37.39 -5.58
C SER A 119 38.26 -37.39 -6.97
N HIS A 120 38.50 -38.41 -7.80
CA HIS A 120 38.10 -38.51 -9.22
C HIS A 120 36.82 -39.34 -9.48
N VAL A 121 36.06 -39.01 -10.55
CA VAL A 121 35.58 -39.92 -11.65
C VAL A 121 35.39 -39.06 -12.94
N PRO A 122 35.60 -39.54 -14.20
CA PRO A 122 35.90 -38.66 -15.34
C PRO A 122 34.93 -38.62 -16.55
N GLU A 123 35.08 -37.53 -17.33
CA GLU A 123 35.01 -37.38 -18.81
C GLU A 123 33.74 -37.68 -19.65
N PHE A 124 33.32 -36.68 -20.45
CA PHE A 124 33.02 -36.86 -21.89
C PHE A 124 33.40 -35.63 -22.74
N GLU A 125 34.46 -35.81 -23.56
CA GLU A 125 34.80 -35.26 -24.89
C GLU A 125 34.35 -33.85 -25.40
N ARG A 126 35.33 -32.90 -25.44
CA ARG A 126 35.94 -32.20 -26.63
C ARG A 126 35.09 -31.63 -27.82
N PRO A 127 35.65 -30.73 -28.68
CA PRO A 127 36.67 -29.67 -28.50
C PRO A 127 36.35 -28.32 -29.24
N PHE A 128 37.21 -27.29 -29.10
CA PHE A 128 37.75 -26.34 -30.14
C PHE A 128 38.30 -25.08 -29.41
N GLU A 129 39.60 -24.98 -29.17
CA GLU A 129 40.61 -24.17 -29.90
C GLU A 129 40.74 -22.69 -29.45
N GLN A 130 41.96 -22.35 -29.01
CA GLN A 130 42.50 -21.01 -28.68
C GLN A 130 42.98 -20.29 -29.99
N PRO A 131 43.82 -19.20 -30.04
CA PRO A 131 44.49 -18.42 -28.97
C PRO A 131 44.72 -16.89 -29.17
N ALA A 132 45.11 -16.22 -28.07
CA ALA A 132 46.07 -15.09 -27.95
C ALA A 132 46.27 -14.81 -26.43
N MET A 133 47.43 -14.87 -25.74
CA MET A 133 48.83 -14.53 -26.04
C MET A 133 48.99 -13.07 -26.52
N ALA A 134 49.79 -12.16 -25.95
CA ALA A 134 51.09 -12.26 -25.25
C ALA A 134 51.47 -10.85 -24.66
N ILE A 135 52.45 -10.54 -23.78
CA ILE A 135 53.41 -11.28 -22.92
C ILE A 135 54.17 -10.26 -22.00
N VAL A 136 54.34 -10.53 -20.68
CA VAL A 136 55.57 -10.30 -19.82
C VAL A 136 56.08 -8.84 -19.59
N ASP A 137 56.52 -8.38 -18.40
CA ASP A 137 57.76 -8.75 -17.67
C ASP A 137 57.86 -8.15 -16.24
N GLY A 138 58.76 -8.66 -15.36
CA GLY A 138 59.10 -7.93 -14.11
C GLY A 138 59.67 -8.64 -12.85
N VAL A 139 60.87 -9.22 -12.91
CA VAL A 139 61.90 -9.20 -11.83
C VAL A 139 61.79 -10.10 -10.55
N GLU A 140 62.52 -11.23 -10.62
CA GLU A 140 63.50 -11.80 -9.65
C GLU A 140 63.14 -12.52 -8.30
N ARG A 141 63.79 -13.69 -8.13
CA ARG A 141 64.10 -14.42 -6.86
C ARG A 141 65.62 -14.34 -6.60
N PRO A 142 66.14 -14.31 -5.35
CA PRO A 142 66.49 -15.54 -4.60
C PRO A 142 66.33 -15.39 -3.05
N THR A 143 66.73 -16.25 -2.10
CA THR A 143 67.50 -17.52 -2.04
C THR A 143 67.04 -18.39 -0.83
N LYS A 144 67.52 -19.64 -0.67
CA LYS A 144 67.38 -20.46 0.56
C LYS A 144 68.59 -20.35 1.52
N ARG A 145 68.36 -20.42 2.84
CA ARG A 145 69.26 -21.10 3.82
C ARG A 145 68.61 -21.39 5.20
N ASP A 146 68.32 -22.67 5.43
CA ASP A 146 68.43 -23.50 6.64
C ASP A 146 68.29 -22.96 8.11
N VAL A 147 67.35 -23.63 8.81
CA VAL A 147 67.41 -24.15 10.20
C VAL A 147 67.20 -23.21 11.41
N HIS A 148 66.01 -23.31 12.03
CA HIS A 148 65.84 -23.83 13.41
C HIS A 148 64.34 -24.05 13.79
N THR A 149 64.05 -25.20 14.43
CA THR A 149 62.88 -25.47 15.31
C THR A 149 63.40 -25.80 16.71
N PRO A 150 62.63 -25.83 17.84
CA PRO A 150 61.16 -26.00 18.02
C PRO A 150 60.59 -25.05 19.15
N PRO A 151 59.54 -25.36 19.97
CA PRO A 151 58.34 -26.23 19.87
C PRO A 151 57.00 -25.47 20.14
N HIS A 152 55.89 -26.21 20.31
CA HIS A 152 54.49 -25.78 20.63
C HIS A 152 53.72 -25.16 19.44
N CYS A 153 52.67 -25.77 18.87
CA CYS A 153 51.54 -26.46 19.47
C CYS A 153 51.08 -27.69 18.68
N ARG A 154 50.70 -28.76 19.38
CA ARG A 154 49.77 -29.78 18.86
C ARG A 154 48.38 -29.41 19.34
N GLY A 155 47.47 -29.10 18.42
CA GLY A 155 46.04 -28.96 18.67
C GLY A 155 45.32 -29.35 17.40
N ALA A 156 44.56 -30.46 17.44
CA ALA A 156 43.74 -30.87 16.31
C ALA A 156 42.44 -30.07 16.35
N TYR A 157 42.26 -29.14 15.44
CA TYR A 157 40.95 -28.54 15.20
C TYR A 157 40.11 -29.52 14.38
N LYS A 158 38.98 -29.97 14.96
CA LYS A 158 37.88 -30.51 14.17
C LYS A 158 37.22 -29.32 13.46
N THR A 159 37.49 -29.15 12.17
CA THR A 159 36.68 -28.25 11.35
C THR A 159 35.34 -28.92 11.12
N VAL A 160 34.27 -28.38 11.72
CA VAL A 160 32.92 -28.63 11.25
C VAL A 160 32.71 -27.66 10.10
N ALA A 161 32.69 -28.17 8.88
CA ALA A 161 32.25 -27.39 7.74
C ALA A 161 30.72 -27.29 7.81
N PHE A 162 30.22 -26.07 7.95
CA PHE A 162 28.87 -25.74 7.56
C PHE A 162 28.96 -25.28 6.11
N GLU A 163 28.22 -25.93 5.23
CA GLU A 163 27.90 -25.33 3.93
C GLU A 163 27.12 -24.02 4.23
N ASP A 164 27.41 -22.99 3.44
CA ASP A 164 26.72 -21.68 3.49
C ASP A 164 26.87 -20.84 4.77
N SER A 165 28.09 -20.75 5.32
CA SER A 165 28.42 -19.81 6.42
C SER A 165 29.65 -18.94 6.14
N LEU A 166 29.48 -17.61 6.18
CA LEU A 166 30.60 -16.66 6.22
C LEU A 166 31.20 -16.61 7.63
N ILE A 167 32.49 -16.94 7.77
CA ILE A 167 33.21 -16.87 9.05
C ILE A 167 34.20 -15.71 9.01
N ILE A 168 33.86 -14.61 9.69
CA ILE A 168 34.78 -13.49 9.90
C ILE A 168 35.59 -13.75 11.17
N ALA A 169 36.89 -14.05 11.01
CA ALA A 169 37.82 -14.28 12.11
C ALA A 169 38.83 -13.14 12.21
N ILE A 170 38.64 -12.24 13.18
CA ILE A 170 39.60 -11.16 13.47
C ILE A 170 40.76 -11.74 14.28
N ALA A 171 41.95 -11.83 13.66
CA ALA A 171 43.18 -12.28 14.30
C ALA A 171 44.17 -11.11 14.46
N PRO A 172 44.80 -10.92 15.64
CA PRO A 172 45.77 -9.84 15.82
C PRO A 172 47.08 -10.15 15.09
N SER A 173 47.51 -9.22 14.22
CA SER A 173 48.86 -9.22 13.67
C SER A 173 49.90 -9.07 14.79
N HIS A 174 50.99 -9.83 14.68
CA HIS A 174 52.06 -10.07 15.66
C HIS A 174 52.31 -9.06 16.80
N HIS A 175 52.61 -9.62 17.98
CA HIS A 175 53.02 -8.98 19.25
C HIS A 175 51.92 -8.39 20.15
N LEU A 176 51.05 -9.26 20.66
CA LEU A 176 50.30 -9.03 21.90
C LEU A 176 50.68 -10.08 22.97
N ASP A 177 50.90 -9.61 24.20
CA ASP A 177 51.30 -10.44 25.34
C ASP A 177 50.13 -11.30 25.82
N ILE A 178 50.35 -12.62 25.95
CA ILE A 178 49.36 -13.67 26.25
C ILE A 178 48.60 -13.41 27.56
N ARG A 179 49.06 -12.50 28.42
CA ARG A 179 48.41 -12.12 29.69
C ARG A 179 47.22 -11.16 29.57
N GLN A 180 46.94 -10.57 28.41
CA GLN A 180 45.73 -9.73 28.21
C GLN A 180 44.54 -10.45 27.56
N LEU A 181 44.74 -11.66 27.01
CA LEU A 181 43.72 -12.40 26.27
C LEU A 181 42.62 -13.04 27.13
N THR A 182 42.70 -13.00 28.47
CA THR A 182 41.71 -13.60 29.38
C THR A 182 40.45 -12.75 29.62
N LYS A 183 40.24 -11.67 28.86
CA LYS A 183 39.09 -10.75 29.01
C LYS A 183 38.33 -10.39 27.74
N LEU A 184 38.76 -10.84 26.55
CA LEU A 184 37.98 -10.69 25.31
C LEU A 184 37.81 -12.06 24.64
N THR A 185 36.71 -12.72 25.00
CA THR A 185 36.18 -13.86 24.26
C THR A 185 34.67 -13.67 24.04
N PHE A 186 34.31 -12.62 23.33
CA PHE A 186 33.01 -12.56 22.64
C PHE A 186 33.25 -12.87 21.17
N ALA A 187 33.04 -14.13 20.79
CA ALA A 187 32.92 -14.51 19.40
C ALA A 187 31.55 -14.02 18.91
N LEU A 188 31.55 -12.91 18.18
CA LEU A 188 30.35 -12.39 17.55
C LEU A 188 30.05 -13.24 16.31
N PHE A 189 29.13 -14.20 16.43
CA PHE A 189 28.64 -14.96 15.27
C PHE A 189 27.69 -14.07 14.47
N LEU A 190 28.23 -13.44 13.44
CA LEU A 190 27.46 -12.65 12.49
C LEU A 190 26.99 -13.58 11.36
N VAL A 191 25.90 -14.31 11.63
CA VAL A 191 25.19 -15.05 10.58
C VAL A 191 24.47 -14.01 9.73
N VAL A 192 24.97 -13.80 8.51
CA VAL A 192 24.29 -12.97 7.51
C VAL A 192 23.34 -13.87 6.73
N PRO A 193 22.02 -13.84 6.96
CA PRO A 193 21.09 -14.36 5.97
C PRO A 193 21.18 -13.46 4.73
N ARG A 194 21.65 -14.03 3.62
CA ARG A 194 21.24 -13.52 2.30
C ARG A 194 19.72 -13.64 2.26
N SER A 195 19.02 -12.63 1.74
CA SER A 195 17.84 -12.94 0.94
C SER A 195 18.35 -13.88 -0.15
N VAL A 196 17.90 -15.13 -0.14
CA VAL A 196 18.43 -16.17 -1.01
C VAL A 196 18.13 -15.74 -2.44
N PRO A 197 19.14 -15.45 -3.29
CA PRO A 197 18.90 -15.23 -4.71
C PRO A 197 18.65 -16.62 -5.31
N GLY A 198 17.42 -17.14 -5.14
CA GLY A 198 17.09 -18.53 -5.46
C GLY A 198 16.02 -19.22 -4.60
N MET A 199 15.37 -18.57 -3.61
CA MET A 199 14.04 -19.05 -3.20
C MET A 199 13.04 -18.65 -4.29
N GLY A 200 12.23 -19.59 -4.76
CA GLY A 200 11.21 -19.33 -5.77
C GLY A 200 9.98 -18.67 -5.16
N LEU A 201 9.14 -18.05 -6.00
CA LEU A 201 7.84 -17.51 -5.58
C LEU A 201 6.99 -18.53 -4.80
N ASP A 202 7.14 -19.81 -5.12
CA ASP A 202 6.49 -20.92 -4.42
C ASP A 202 6.90 -21.03 -2.95
N GLU A 203 8.18 -20.83 -2.63
CA GLU A 203 8.72 -20.97 -1.26
C GLU A 203 8.38 -19.74 -0.41
N ASP A 204 8.47 -18.53 -0.99
CA ASP A 204 7.98 -17.30 -0.37
C ASP A 204 6.46 -17.38 -0.09
N SER A 205 5.67 -17.92 -1.03
CA SER A 205 4.22 -18.13 -0.87
C SER A 205 3.90 -19.14 0.23
N LEU A 206 4.64 -20.25 0.31
CA LEU A 206 4.45 -21.26 1.36
C LEU A 206 4.79 -20.71 2.75
N GLU A 207 5.84 -19.92 2.90
CA GLU A 207 6.18 -19.29 4.19
C GLU A 207 5.16 -18.20 4.56
N TYR A 208 4.68 -17.42 3.59
CA TYR A 208 3.61 -16.42 3.79
C TYR A 208 2.33 -17.02 4.37
N HIS A 209 1.89 -18.20 3.92
CA HIS A 209 0.70 -18.88 4.47
C HIS A 209 0.97 -19.62 5.80
N ARG A 210 2.23 -19.87 6.16
CA ARG A 210 2.61 -20.71 7.32
C ARG A 210 3.06 -19.91 8.55
N THR A 211 3.51 -18.68 8.34
CA THR A 211 3.91 -17.74 9.41
C THR A 211 2.76 -17.59 10.42
N ASP A 212 3.06 -17.50 11.72
CA ASP A 212 2.02 -17.45 12.76
C ASP A 212 1.37 -16.05 12.83
N PRO A 213 0.03 -15.93 12.88
CA PRO A 213 -0.96 -17.01 12.78
C PRO A 213 -1.12 -17.54 11.33
N PRO A 214 -1.18 -18.87 11.13
CA PRO A 214 -1.25 -19.47 9.79
C PRO A 214 -2.59 -19.24 9.09
N GLY A 215 -2.56 -19.26 7.76
CA GLY A 215 -3.69 -18.83 6.93
C GLY A 215 -3.62 -17.34 6.61
N LYS A 216 -4.71 -16.75 6.11
CA LYS A 216 -4.75 -15.33 5.69
C LYS A 216 -5.90 -14.52 6.27
N ILE A 217 -6.76 -15.14 7.07
CA ILE A 217 -7.95 -14.51 7.64
C ILE A 217 -8.03 -14.75 9.16
N GLU A 218 -8.57 -13.78 9.89
CA GLU A 218 -8.90 -13.89 11.31
C GLU A 218 -10.26 -13.24 11.60
N ILE A 219 -10.91 -13.68 12.68
CA ILE A 219 -12.15 -13.06 13.16
C ILE A 219 -11.81 -12.10 14.31
N SER A 220 -12.18 -10.82 14.16
CA SER A 220 -12.00 -9.80 15.20
C SER A 220 -13.34 -9.28 15.73
N THR A 221 -13.36 -8.81 16.99
CA THR A 221 -14.57 -8.25 17.60
C THR A 221 -14.73 -6.76 17.25
N THR A 222 -15.91 -6.38 16.74
CA THR A 222 -16.20 -4.99 16.34
C THR A 222 -16.74 -4.11 17.47
N LYS A 223 -17.06 -4.71 18.63
CA LYS A 223 -17.58 -4.03 19.83
C LYS A 223 -16.69 -4.37 21.03
N PRO A 224 -16.59 -3.50 22.06
CA PRO A 224 -15.86 -3.83 23.29
C PRO A 224 -16.35 -5.12 23.93
N THR A 225 -15.44 -5.88 24.54
CA THR A 225 -15.71 -7.13 25.27
C THR A 225 -14.89 -7.23 26.56
N ASN A 226 -14.47 -6.09 27.13
CA ASN A 226 -13.48 -6.00 28.19
C ASN A 226 -14.09 -5.97 29.59
N THR A 227 -15.32 -5.46 29.72
CA THR A 227 -16.03 -5.33 30.99
C THR A 227 -17.16 -6.36 31.16
N GLN A 228 -17.63 -6.56 32.39
CA GLN A 228 -18.84 -7.35 32.65
C GLN A 228 -20.07 -6.77 31.94
N ARG A 229 -20.14 -5.44 31.79
CA ARG A 229 -21.23 -4.78 31.06
C ARG A 229 -21.16 -5.13 29.58
N ASP A 230 -19.98 -5.07 28.99
CA ASP A 230 -19.74 -5.40 27.59
C ASP A 230 -20.19 -6.83 27.27
N LEU A 231 -19.74 -7.80 28.08
CA LEU A 231 -20.14 -9.21 27.94
C LEU A 231 -21.64 -9.42 28.14
N SER A 232 -22.29 -8.62 29.00
CA SER A 232 -23.74 -8.68 29.20
C SER A 232 -24.56 -8.06 28.07
N LEU A 233 -23.93 -7.27 27.18
CA LEU A 233 -24.53 -6.71 25.97
C LEU A 233 -24.26 -7.61 24.75
N ALA A 234 -23.00 -8.03 24.59
CA ALA A 234 -22.57 -8.94 23.51
C ALA A 234 -23.15 -10.35 23.63
N TYR A 235 -23.55 -10.76 24.84
CA TYR A 235 -24.15 -12.07 25.10
C TYR A 235 -25.29 -11.97 26.14
N SER A 236 -25.60 -13.08 26.82
CA SER A 236 -26.66 -13.15 27.82
C SER A 236 -26.46 -12.14 28.97
N PRO A 237 -27.49 -11.37 29.38
CA PRO A 237 -28.87 -11.40 28.88
C PRO A 237 -29.16 -10.43 27.72
N GLY A 238 -28.29 -9.47 27.41
CA GLY A 238 -28.57 -8.35 26.50
C GLY A 238 -28.83 -8.77 25.05
N VAL A 239 -28.12 -9.80 24.57
CA VAL A 239 -28.29 -10.35 23.21
C VAL A 239 -29.71 -10.83 22.91
N ALA A 240 -30.53 -11.11 23.94
CA ALA A 240 -31.93 -11.49 23.74
C ALA A 240 -32.79 -10.38 23.14
N ALA A 241 -32.42 -9.10 23.28
CA ALA A 241 -33.16 -7.99 22.69
C ALA A 241 -33.13 -8.01 21.15
N PRO A 242 -31.97 -7.93 20.46
CA PRO A 242 -31.94 -7.99 19.00
C PRO A 242 -32.48 -9.32 18.44
N CYS A 243 -32.37 -10.44 19.17
CA CYS A 243 -33.01 -11.69 18.74
C CYS A 243 -34.55 -11.62 18.74
N LEU A 244 -35.16 -10.82 19.61
CA LEU A 244 -36.61 -10.63 19.64
C LEU A 244 -37.08 -9.64 18.57
N GLU A 245 -36.32 -8.57 18.30
CA GLU A 245 -36.64 -7.66 17.19
C GLU A 245 -36.59 -8.43 15.84
N ILE A 246 -35.61 -9.33 15.65
CA ILE A 246 -35.50 -10.18 14.44
C ILE A 246 -36.61 -11.26 14.36
N ASP A 247 -37.15 -11.73 15.49
CA ASP A 247 -38.33 -12.63 15.54
C ASP A 247 -39.64 -11.89 15.21
N GLU A 248 -39.67 -10.55 15.36
CA GLU A 248 -40.77 -9.69 14.95
C GLU A 248 -40.64 -9.22 13.47
N ASP A 249 -39.43 -8.90 12.99
CA ASP A 249 -39.11 -8.60 11.59
C ASP A 249 -37.74 -9.15 11.16
N GLU A 250 -37.73 -10.16 10.27
CA GLU A 250 -36.50 -10.79 9.76
C GLU A 250 -35.57 -9.78 9.05
N ALA A 251 -36.08 -8.67 8.52
CA ALA A 251 -35.28 -7.64 7.87
C ALA A 251 -34.32 -6.93 8.83
N ASP A 252 -34.61 -6.92 10.14
CA ASP A 252 -33.73 -6.34 11.16
C ASP A 252 -32.46 -7.18 11.42
N ALA A 253 -32.33 -8.35 10.79
CA ALA A 253 -31.06 -9.07 10.70
C ALA A 253 -29.97 -8.20 10.02
N TYR A 254 -30.34 -7.34 9.07
CA TYR A 254 -29.43 -6.36 8.46
C TYR A 254 -29.09 -5.16 9.37
N THR A 255 -29.88 -4.93 10.43
CA THR A 255 -29.69 -3.84 11.39
C THR A 255 -28.83 -4.26 12.58
N TYR A 256 -29.08 -5.46 13.12
CA TYR A 256 -28.48 -5.92 14.38
C TYR A 256 -27.39 -6.99 14.22
N THR A 257 -27.09 -7.44 13.00
CA THR A 257 -26.07 -8.48 12.74
C THR A 257 -25.10 -8.06 11.62
N ALA A 258 -24.07 -8.87 11.39
CA ALA A 258 -23.13 -8.67 10.29
C ALA A 258 -23.70 -9.00 8.90
N LYS A 259 -24.93 -9.54 8.78
CA LYS A 259 -25.53 -10.01 7.51
C LYS A 259 -25.36 -9.02 6.36
N GLY A 260 -25.62 -7.72 6.61
CA GLY A 260 -25.50 -6.67 5.58
C GLY A 260 -24.10 -6.40 5.03
N ASN A 261 -23.03 -6.96 5.63
CA ASN A 261 -21.65 -6.80 5.17
C ASN A 261 -20.91 -8.12 4.94
N LEU A 262 -21.60 -9.26 5.08
CA LEU A 262 -21.01 -10.60 5.13
C LEU A 262 -21.32 -11.41 3.87
N VAL A 263 -20.28 -11.76 3.11
CA VAL A 263 -20.40 -12.58 1.88
C VAL A 263 -19.92 -14.01 2.15
N GLY A 264 -20.66 -15.00 1.64
CA GLY A 264 -20.21 -16.38 1.60
C GLY A 264 -19.43 -16.65 0.32
N VAL A 265 -18.13 -16.93 0.41
CA VAL A 265 -17.33 -17.41 -0.72
C VAL A 265 -17.45 -18.93 -0.74
N VAL A 266 -18.19 -19.47 -1.71
CA VAL A 266 -18.55 -20.90 -1.75
C VAL A 266 -17.87 -21.60 -2.92
N SER A 267 -17.18 -22.70 -2.63
CA SER A 267 -16.54 -23.55 -3.63
C SER A 267 -16.62 -25.03 -3.27
N ASN A 268 -16.48 -25.91 -4.26
CA ASN A 268 -16.17 -27.33 -4.03
C ASN A 268 -14.75 -27.72 -4.49
N GLY A 269 -13.95 -26.77 -4.98
CA GLY A 269 -12.58 -26.99 -5.45
C GLY A 269 -12.49 -27.86 -6.71
N SER A 270 -13.54 -27.89 -7.54
CA SER A 270 -13.59 -28.74 -8.74
C SER A 270 -13.00 -28.10 -10.00
N ALA A 271 -12.67 -26.81 -9.97
CA ALA A 271 -12.04 -26.07 -11.07
C ALA A 271 -11.02 -25.02 -10.59
N VAL A 272 -10.20 -25.34 -9.59
CA VAL A 272 -9.29 -24.37 -8.95
C VAL A 272 -8.25 -23.84 -9.93
N LEU A 273 -8.36 -22.56 -10.31
CA LEU A 273 -7.42 -21.88 -11.20
C LEU A 273 -7.12 -22.73 -12.46
N GLY A 274 -5.85 -22.82 -12.87
CA GLY A 274 -5.39 -23.76 -13.90
C GLY A 274 -5.10 -25.19 -13.41
N LEU A 275 -5.40 -25.52 -12.15
CA LEU A 275 -5.12 -26.82 -11.53
C LEU A 275 -6.27 -27.83 -11.72
N GLY A 276 -7.49 -27.32 -11.87
CA GLY A 276 -8.70 -28.13 -12.07
C GLY A 276 -9.24 -28.74 -10.78
N ASP A 277 -9.73 -29.97 -10.85
CA ASP A 277 -10.37 -30.68 -9.73
C ASP A 277 -9.33 -31.17 -8.73
N ILE A 278 -9.03 -30.34 -7.72
CA ILE A 278 -8.11 -30.64 -6.61
C ILE A 278 -8.84 -30.87 -5.27
N GLY A 279 -10.15 -30.60 -5.24
CA GLY A 279 -11.05 -30.84 -4.11
C GLY A 279 -11.07 -29.72 -3.08
N ALA A 280 -12.18 -29.68 -2.32
CA ALA A 280 -12.53 -28.67 -1.33
C ALA A 280 -11.37 -28.23 -0.42
N GLN A 281 -10.68 -29.14 0.28
CA GLN A 281 -9.61 -28.75 1.21
C GLN A 281 -8.41 -28.07 0.53
N ALA A 282 -8.13 -28.41 -0.74
CA ALA A 282 -7.00 -27.84 -1.48
C ALA A 282 -7.35 -26.48 -2.12
N SER A 283 -8.65 -26.15 -2.29
CA SER A 283 -9.08 -24.83 -2.75
C SER A 283 -9.04 -23.77 -1.64
N LYS A 284 -9.06 -24.16 -0.36
CA LYS A 284 -9.13 -23.23 0.78
C LYS A 284 -8.15 -22.05 0.72
N PRO A 285 -6.85 -22.19 0.38
CA PRO A 285 -5.96 -21.03 0.25
C PRO A 285 -6.42 -20.02 -0.82
N VAL A 286 -7.10 -20.45 -1.89
CA VAL A 286 -7.68 -19.54 -2.89
C VAL A 286 -8.90 -18.81 -2.31
N MET A 287 -9.76 -19.52 -1.57
CA MET A 287 -10.97 -18.96 -0.93
C MET A 287 -10.64 -17.95 0.17
N GLU A 288 -9.70 -18.26 1.07
CA GLU A 288 -9.13 -17.28 2.02
C GLU A 288 -8.55 -16.07 1.27
N GLY A 289 -7.93 -16.30 0.11
CA GLY A 289 -7.41 -15.25 -0.77
C GLY A 289 -8.52 -14.31 -1.27
N LYS A 290 -9.66 -14.84 -1.73
CA LYS A 290 -10.84 -14.04 -2.10
C LYS A 290 -11.34 -13.22 -0.91
N GLY A 291 -11.38 -13.80 0.29
CA GLY A 291 -11.70 -13.10 1.54
C GLY A 291 -10.80 -11.89 1.83
N VAL A 292 -9.49 -12.04 1.69
CA VAL A 292 -8.53 -10.92 1.81
C VAL A 292 -8.82 -9.82 0.80
N LEU A 293 -9.15 -10.16 -0.46
CA LEU A 293 -9.43 -9.18 -1.52
C LEU A 293 -10.73 -8.42 -1.24
N PHE A 294 -11.82 -9.11 -0.89
CA PHE A 294 -13.08 -8.49 -0.44
C PHE A 294 -12.85 -7.48 0.69
N LYS A 295 -12.13 -7.90 1.74
CA LYS A 295 -11.88 -7.05 2.90
C LYS A 295 -10.95 -5.88 2.59
N ARG A 296 -9.89 -6.10 1.80
CA ARG A 296 -8.88 -5.08 1.50
C ARG A 296 -9.38 -3.97 0.56
N PHE A 297 -10.23 -4.32 -0.40
CA PHE A 297 -10.66 -3.39 -1.45
C PHE A 297 -12.05 -2.79 -1.25
N ALA A 298 -12.95 -3.50 -0.55
CA ALA A 298 -14.35 -3.09 -0.38
C ALA A 298 -14.86 -3.10 1.07
N ASP A 299 -13.99 -3.38 2.05
CA ASP A 299 -14.35 -3.56 3.47
C ASP A 299 -15.48 -4.59 3.71
N ILE A 300 -15.58 -5.59 2.83
CA ILE A 300 -16.56 -6.69 2.94
C ILE A 300 -15.98 -7.80 3.81
N ASP A 301 -16.76 -8.27 4.77
CA ASP A 301 -16.41 -9.43 5.60
C ASP A 301 -16.79 -10.73 4.87
N VAL A 302 -15.99 -11.78 5.03
CA VAL A 302 -16.16 -13.03 4.29
C VAL A 302 -16.04 -14.23 5.21
N PHE A 303 -16.89 -15.24 4.99
CA PHE A 303 -16.57 -16.63 5.32
C PHE A 303 -16.34 -17.41 4.03
N ASP A 304 -15.24 -18.15 4.01
CA ASP A 304 -14.90 -19.13 2.99
C ASP A 304 -15.49 -20.50 3.36
N ILE A 305 -16.20 -21.11 2.40
CA ILE A 305 -17.03 -22.30 2.59
C ILE A 305 -16.66 -23.33 1.52
N GLU A 306 -15.79 -24.27 1.89
CA GLU A 306 -15.39 -25.38 1.01
C GLU A 306 -16.30 -26.61 1.21
N LEU A 307 -17.16 -26.89 0.22
CA LEU A 307 -18.11 -28.02 0.23
C LEU A 307 -17.50 -29.26 -0.44
N ASP A 308 -17.26 -30.33 0.33
CA ASP A 308 -16.81 -31.64 -0.19
C ASP A 308 -17.97 -32.44 -0.83
N GLU A 309 -18.58 -31.87 -1.87
CA GLU A 309 -19.69 -32.46 -2.62
C GLU A 309 -19.62 -32.07 -4.12
N ALA A 310 -20.01 -32.98 -4.99
CA ALA A 310 -19.95 -32.82 -6.44
C ALA A 310 -21.35 -32.79 -7.12
N ASP A 311 -22.40 -33.16 -6.39
CA ASP A 311 -23.79 -33.09 -6.85
C ASP A 311 -24.31 -31.65 -6.79
N PRO A 312 -24.60 -30.99 -7.93
CA PRO A 312 -25.00 -29.58 -7.95
C PRO A 312 -26.28 -29.32 -7.17
N GLU A 313 -27.24 -30.25 -7.14
CA GLU A 313 -28.50 -30.08 -6.40
C GLU A 313 -28.26 -30.00 -4.88
N LYS A 314 -27.26 -30.73 -4.37
CA LYS A 314 -26.90 -30.68 -2.94
C LYS A 314 -26.06 -29.46 -2.58
N ILE A 315 -25.26 -28.96 -3.52
CA ILE A 315 -24.56 -27.68 -3.37
C ILE A 315 -25.60 -26.56 -3.24
N VAL A 316 -26.60 -26.56 -4.13
CA VAL A 316 -27.76 -25.65 -4.05
C VAL A 316 -28.46 -25.79 -2.69
N GLU A 317 -28.87 -27.00 -2.31
CA GLU A 317 -29.55 -27.26 -1.02
C GLU A 317 -28.73 -26.74 0.19
N ALA A 318 -27.42 -26.99 0.22
CA ALA A 318 -26.54 -26.55 1.30
C ALA A 318 -26.42 -25.01 1.36
N VAL A 319 -26.26 -24.35 0.21
CA VAL A 319 -26.15 -22.88 0.15
C VAL A 319 -27.46 -22.20 0.53
N THR A 320 -28.59 -22.70 0.03
CA THR A 320 -29.93 -22.19 0.40
C THR A 320 -30.20 -22.32 1.91
N MET A 321 -29.75 -23.40 2.56
CA MET A 321 -29.86 -23.52 4.03
C MET A 321 -29.01 -22.50 4.81
N MET A 322 -27.99 -21.89 4.20
CA MET A 322 -27.10 -20.92 4.86
C MET A 322 -27.51 -19.46 4.63
N GLU A 323 -28.44 -19.18 3.73
CA GLU A 323 -28.91 -17.84 3.35
C GLU A 323 -29.13 -16.86 4.52
N PRO A 324 -29.75 -17.23 5.67
CA PRO A 324 -29.94 -16.30 6.78
C PRO A 324 -28.64 -15.63 7.26
N THR A 325 -27.48 -16.30 7.12
CA THR A 325 -26.16 -15.81 7.53
C THR A 325 -25.64 -14.67 6.66
N PHE A 326 -25.88 -14.73 5.35
CA PHE A 326 -25.13 -13.95 4.36
C PHE A 326 -25.95 -12.79 3.77
N GLY A 327 -25.27 -11.71 3.41
CA GLY A 327 -25.82 -10.61 2.60
C GLY A 327 -25.67 -10.85 1.10
N GLY A 328 -24.84 -11.81 0.69
CA GLY A 328 -24.63 -12.24 -0.69
C GLY A 328 -23.74 -13.48 -0.78
N VAL A 329 -23.74 -14.15 -1.93
CA VAL A 329 -22.98 -15.40 -2.16
C VAL A 329 -22.10 -15.27 -3.41
N ASN A 330 -20.79 -15.46 -3.23
CA ASN A 330 -19.82 -15.54 -4.32
C ASN A 330 -19.45 -17.00 -4.58
N LEU A 331 -19.97 -17.58 -5.66
CA LEU A 331 -19.58 -18.91 -6.15
C LEU A 331 -18.21 -18.86 -6.83
N GLU A 332 -17.35 -19.85 -6.59
CA GLU A 332 -16.02 -19.88 -7.21
C GLU A 332 -15.40 -21.28 -7.37
N ASP A 333 -14.55 -21.44 -8.39
CA ASP A 333 -13.79 -22.67 -8.69
C ASP A 333 -14.70 -23.92 -8.81
N ILE A 334 -15.93 -23.73 -9.33
CA ILE A 334 -16.90 -24.80 -9.64
C ILE A 334 -16.83 -25.10 -11.15
N LYS A 335 -16.63 -26.37 -11.51
CA LYS A 335 -16.48 -26.77 -12.92
C LYS A 335 -17.78 -26.63 -13.73
N ALA A 336 -17.60 -26.47 -15.04
CA ALA A 336 -18.68 -26.53 -16.01
C ALA A 336 -18.94 -27.99 -16.48
N PRO A 337 -20.20 -28.38 -16.77
CA PRO A 337 -21.40 -27.53 -16.80
C PRO A 337 -22.10 -27.31 -15.44
N GLU A 338 -21.68 -27.99 -14.38
CA GLU A 338 -22.37 -27.97 -13.07
C GLU A 338 -22.52 -26.56 -12.49
N CYS A 339 -21.53 -25.68 -12.66
CA CYS A 339 -21.57 -24.29 -12.21
C CYS A 339 -22.74 -23.47 -12.77
N PHE A 340 -23.17 -23.72 -14.02
CA PHE A 340 -24.33 -23.03 -14.60
C PHE A 340 -25.61 -23.35 -13.83
N THR A 341 -25.82 -24.64 -13.53
CA THR A 341 -27.02 -25.10 -12.82
C THR A 341 -27.02 -24.66 -11.36
N VAL A 342 -25.85 -24.64 -10.70
CA VAL A 342 -25.72 -24.10 -9.34
C VAL A 342 -26.04 -22.60 -9.31
N GLU A 343 -25.48 -21.82 -10.23
CA GLU A 343 -25.74 -20.37 -10.28
C GLU A 343 -27.20 -20.05 -10.63
N GLU A 344 -27.75 -20.66 -11.69
CA GLU A 344 -29.12 -20.43 -12.16
C GLU A 344 -30.13 -20.72 -11.04
N ARG A 345 -30.00 -21.88 -10.37
CA ARG A 345 -30.89 -22.28 -9.28
C ARG A 345 -30.75 -21.40 -8.04
N LEU A 346 -29.53 -21.02 -7.65
CA LEU A 346 -29.34 -20.13 -6.50
C LEU A 346 -29.86 -18.71 -6.78
N ARG A 347 -29.78 -18.21 -8.02
CA ARG A 347 -30.41 -16.93 -8.40
C ARG A 347 -31.94 -17.00 -8.40
N GLU A 348 -32.54 -18.17 -8.65
CA GLU A 348 -34.00 -18.37 -8.60
C GLU A 348 -34.52 -18.62 -7.18
N GLU A 349 -33.71 -19.22 -6.30
CA GLU A 349 -34.13 -19.68 -4.96
C GLU A 349 -33.77 -18.71 -3.82
N LEU A 350 -32.76 -17.84 -3.98
CA LEU A 350 -32.31 -16.93 -2.92
C LEU A 350 -32.88 -15.52 -3.06
N ASP A 351 -33.11 -14.89 -1.92
CA ASP A 351 -33.47 -13.49 -1.74
C ASP A 351 -32.20 -12.61 -1.53
N ILE A 352 -31.00 -13.08 -1.88
CA ILE A 352 -29.71 -12.38 -1.77
C ILE A 352 -28.87 -12.53 -3.06
N PRO A 353 -27.99 -11.56 -3.40
CA PRO A 353 -27.27 -11.57 -4.66
C PRO A 353 -26.27 -12.71 -4.75
N VAL A 354 -26.39 -13.48 -5.82
CA VAL A 354 -25.49 -14.58 -6.19
C VAL A 354 -24.66 -14.19 -7.40
N PHE A 355 -23.34 -14.38 -7.31
CA PHE A 355 -22.40 -14.09 -8.38
C PHE A 355 -21.38 -15.22 -8.51
N HIS A 356 -21.02 -15.58 -9.74
CA HIS A 356 -19.91 -16.50 -10.00
C HIS A 356 -18.78 -15.73 -10.69
N ASP A 357 -17.65 -15.56 -10.01
CA ASP A 357 -16.61 -14.64 -10.46
C ASP A 357 -15.80 -15.18 -11.66
N ASP A 358 -15.48 -16.48 -11.69
CA ASP A 358 -14.87 -17.11 -12.89
C ASP A 358 -15.68 -16.89 -14.19
N GLN A 359 -17.01 -16.81 -14.08
CA GLN A 359 -17.90 -16.58 -15.23
C GLN A 359 -18.04 -15.09 -15.55
N HIS A 360 -18.54 -14.31 -14.58
CA HIS A 360 -18.99 -12.94 -14.83
C HIS A 360 -17.91 -11.90 -14.55
N GLY A 361 -16.99 -12.14 -13.61
CA GLY A 361 -15.84 -11.27 -13.39
C GLY A 361 -15.00 -11.15 -14.64
N THR A 362 -14.60 -12.28 -15.21
CA THR A 362 -13.87 -12.34 -16.50
C THR A 362 -14.60 -11.61 -17.62
N ALA A 363 -15.93 -11.75 -17.70
CA ALA A 363 -16.76 -11.11 -18.71
C ALA A 363 -16.78 -9.58 -18.56
N ILE A 364 -17.02 -9.08 -17.34
CA ILE A 364 -17.13 -7.64 -17.03
C ILE A 364 -15.78 -6.94 -17.24
N ILE A 365 -14.70 -7.50 -16.71
CA ILE A 365 -13.37 -6.88 -16.76
C ILE A 365 -12.80 -6.89 -18.19
N SER A 366 -13.03 -7.96 -18.96
CA SER A 366 -12.68 -7.95 -20.39
C SER A 366 -13.62 -7.08 -21.22
N GLY A 367 -14.88 -6.89 -20.80
CA GLY A 367 -15.83 -5.95 -21.40
C GLY A 367 -15.39 -4.50 -21.23
N ALA A 368 -14.97 -4.09 -20.03
CA ALA A 368 -14.39 -2.77 -19.78
C ALA A 368 -13.16 -2.51 -20.67
N ALA A 369 -12.27 -3.51 -20.78
CA ALA A 369 -11.15 -3.46 -21.70
C ALA A 369 -11.60 -3.36 -23.18
N LEU A 370 -12.69 -4.02 -23.59
CA LEU A 370 -13.22 -3.96 -24.95
C LEU A 370 -13.71 -2.56 -25.31
N LEU A 371 -14.47 -1.90 -24.42
CA LEU A 371 -14.98 -0.55 -24.63
C LEU A 371 -13.83 0.42 -24.96
N ASN A 372 -12.76 0.38 -24.17
CA ASN A 372 -11.58 1.22 -24.36
C ASN A 372 -10.68 0.77 -25.52
N ALA A 373 -10.54 -0.54 -25.77
CA ALA A 373 -9.78 -1.03 -26.92
C ALA A 373 -10.45 -0.64 -28.26
N ALA A 374 -11.78 -0.67 -28.32
CA ALA A 374 -12.54 -0.24 -29.50
C ALA A 374 -12.39 1.27 -29.74
N ASP A 375 -12.50 2.09 -28.69
CA ASP A 375 -12.26 3.54 -28.73
C ASP A 375 -10.83 3.88 -29.21
N VAL A 376 -9.80 3.28 -28.59
CA VAL A 376 -8.39 3.45 -28.97
C VAL A 376 -8.11 2.96 -30.40
N ALA A 377 -8.79 1.91 -30.87
CA ALA A 377 -8.68 1.43 -32.25
C ALA A 377 -9.49 2.27 -33.26
N GLY A 378 -10.39 3.15 -32.80
CA GLY A 378 -11.32 3.91 -33.64
C GLY A 378 -12.40 3.06 -34.30
N LYS A 379 -12.94 2.05 -33.61
CA LYS A 379 -13.92 1.08 -34.14
C LYS A 379 -15.25 1.14 -33.37
N ASP A 380 -16.36 1.09 -34.11
CA ASP A 380 -17.72 0.98 -33.53
C ASP A 380 -18.02 -0.46 -33.09
N LEU A 381 -18.44 -0.66 -31.83
CA LEU A 381 -18.72 -1.97 -31.23
C LEU A 381 -19.68 -2.84 -32.08
N GLY A 382 -20.73 -2.23 -32.61
CA GLY A 382 -21.76 -2.94 -33.39
C GLY A 382 -21.26 -3.55 -34.71
N ASP A 383 -20.12 -3.11 -35.23
CA ASP A 383 -19.53 -3.58 -36.48
C ASP A 383 -18.35 -4.56 -36.27
N LEU A 384 -17.91 -4.80 -35.03
CA LEU A 384 -16.77 -5.67 -34.72
C LEU A 384 -17.05 -7.16 -35.04
N GLU A 385 -16.15 -7.81 -35.76
CA GLU A 385 -16.11 -9.28 -35.89
C GLU A 385 -15.28 -9.91 -34.77
N VAL A 386 -15.89 -10.75 -33.93
CA VAL A 386 -15.31 -11.26 -32.67
C VAL A 386 -15.13 -12.78 -32.71
N THR A 387 -13.89 -13.24 -32.58
CA THR A 387 -13.55 -14.67 -32.50
C THR A 387 -13.21 -15.09 -31.08
N PHE A 388 -13.93 -16.10 -30.57
CA PHE A 388 -13.63 -16.74 -29.28
C PHE A 388 -12.87 -18.05 -29.49
N SER A 389 -11.74 -18.21 -28.79
CA SER A 389 -11.14 -19.51 -28.53
C SER A 389 -11.56 -19.99 -27.15
N GLY A 390 -12.32 -21.08 -27.10
CA GLY A 390 -12.92 -21.59 -25.87
C GLY A 390 -14.45 -21.54 -25.94
N ALA A 391 -15.07 -22.50 -25.28
CA ALA A 391 -16.52 -22.67 -25.23
C ALA A 391 -16.95 -23.31 -23.89
N GLY A 392 -16.24 -22.94 -22.82
CA GLY A 392 -16.59 -23.22 -21.42
C GLY A 392 -17.41 -22.08 -20.81
N ALA A 393 -17.56 -22.08 -19.48
CA ALA A 393 -18.42 -21.14 -18.78
C ALA A 393 -18.03 -19.67 -18.99
N SER A 394 -16.78 -19.29 -18.68
CA SER A 394 -16.28 -17.92 -18.87
C SER A 394 -16.40 -17.45 -20.32
N ALA A 395 -16.15 -18.31 -21.31
CA ALA A 395 -16.27 -17.95 -22.73
C ALA A 395 -17.73 -17.69 -23.16
N ILE A 396 -18.67 -18.51 -22.67
CA ILE A 396 -20.10 -18.35 -22.94
C ILE A 396 -20.67 -17.13 -22.20
N ALA A 397 -20.26 -16.89 -20.95
CA ALA A 397 -20.64 -15.71 -20.18
C ALA A 397 -20.09 -14.42 -20.81
N THR A 398 -18.81 -14.40 -21.19
CA THR A 398 -18.18 -13.25 -21.87
C THR A 398 -18.86 -12.95 -23.21
N ALA A 399 -19.13 -13.97 -24.03
CA ALA A 399 -19.83 -13.78 -25.30
C ALA A 399 -21.28 -13.29 -25.12
N ARG A 400 -21.98 -13.67 -24.05
CA ARG A 400 -23.31 -13.11 -23.71
C ARG A 400 -23.18 -11.64 -23.31
N PHE A 401 -22.27 -11.33 -22.39
CA PHE A 401 -22.06 -9.98 -21.88
C PHE A 401 -21.60 -9.00 -22.98
N TYR A 402 -20.78 -9.44 -23.93
CA TYR A 402 -20.40 -8.63 -25.08
C TYR A 402 -21.61 -8.25 -25.96
N VAL A 403 -22.63 -9.12 -26.05
CA VAL A 403 -23.91 -8.76 -26.69
C VAL A 403 -24.69 -7.75 -25.84
N SER A 404 -24.66 -7.86 -24.51
CA SER A 404 -25.22 -6.83 -23.60
C SER A 404 -24.56 -5.46 -23.78
N LEU A 405 -23.25 -5.41 -24.06
CA LEU A 405 -22.50 -4.19 -24.41
C LEU A 405 -22.72 -3.68 -25.86
N GLY A 406 -23.49 -4.39 -26.69
CA GLY A 406 -23.85 -3.96 -28.04
C GLY A 406 -23.12 -4.63 -29.20
N ILE A 407 -22.27 -5.64 -28.98
CA ILE A 407 -21.75 -6.50 -30.05
C ILE A 407 -22.92 -7.25 -30.71
N GLN A 408 -23.02 -7.23 -32.04
CA GLN A 408 -24.03 -8.02 -32.73
C GLN A 408 -23.74 -9.51 -32.54
N LYS A 409 -24.74 -10.27 -32.08
CA LYS A 409 -24.61 -11.71 -31.82
C LYS A 409 -24.17 -12.48 -33.07
N GLU A 410 -24.56 -12.00 -34.24
CA GLU A 410 -24.18 -12.55 -35.53
C GLU A 410 -22.69 -12.38 -35.86
N ASN A 411 -21.99 -11.41 -35.27
CA ASN A 411 -20.57 -11.18 -35.50
C ASN A 411 -19.67 -12.00 -34.54
N ILE A 412 -20.27 -12.83 -33.68
CA ILE A 412 -19.54 -13.70 -32.74
C ILE A 412 -19.34 -15.09 -33.36
N THR A 413 -18.08 -15.47 -33.53
CA THR A 413 -17.67 -16.81 -33.97
C THR A 413 -16.92 -17.53 -32.84
N MET A 414 -17.47 -18.64 -32.34
CA MET A 414 -16.88 -19.40 -31.23
C MET A 414 -16.26 -20.71 -31.70
N CYS A 415 -15.04 -21.01 -31.24
CA CYS A 415 -14.31 -22.24 -31.48
C CYS A 415 -14.20 -23.09 -30.22
N ASP A 416 -14.44 -24.40 -30.33
CA ASP A 416 -14.06 -25.38 -29.32
C ASP A 416 -12.91 -26.28 -29.80
N SER A 417 -12.54 -27.28 -29.01
CA SER A 417 -11.44 -28.21 -29.31
C SER A 417 -11.60 -29.00 -30.62
N SER A 418 -12.78 -28.95 -31.26
CA SER A 418 -13.06 -29.56 -32.58
C SER A 418 -13.23 -28.52 -33.69
N GLY A 419 -12.93 -27.24 -33.44
CA GLY A 419 -13.03 -26.12 -34.39
C GLY A 419 -14.30 -25.27 -34.20
N ILE A 420 -14.66 -24.54 -35.25
CA ILE A 420 -15.80 -23.60 -35.25
C ILE A 420 -17.11 -24.31 -34.84
N ILE A 421 -17.88 -23.67 -33.97
CA ILE A 421 -19.22 -24.11 -33.55
C ILE A 421 -20.23 -23.66 -34.61
N THR A 422 -20.74 -24.62 -35.39
CA THR A 422 -21.69 -24.36 -36.49
C THR A 422 -23.06 -24.95 -36.21
N GLU A 423 -24.12 -24.40 -36.82
CA GLU A 423 -25.47 -24.97 -36.75
C GLU A 423 -25.51 -26.43 -37.22
N LYS A 424 -24.64 -26.81 -38.15
CA LYS A 424 -24.50 -28.19 -38.60
C LYS A 424 -24.01 -29.14 -37.48
N ARG A 425 -23.09 -28.68 -36.61
CA ARG A 425 -22.63 -29.44 -35.43
C ARG A 425 -23.71 -29.46 -34.34
N ALA A 426 -24.43 -28.35 -34.13
CA ALA A 426 -25.60 -28.29 -33.25
C ALA A 426 -26.65 -29.36 -33.61
N ASN A 427 -27.08 -29.36 -34.87
CA ASN A 427 -28.08 -30.31 -35.39
C ASN A 427 -27.62 -31.77 -35.43
N ALA A 428 -26.32 -32.04 -35.33
CA ALA A 428 -25.76 -33.39 -35.22
C ALA A 428 -25.76 -33.93 -33.78
N GLY A 429 -25.95 -33.07 -32.77
CA GLY A 429 -25.80 -33.41 -31.35
C GLY A 429 -24.34 -33.41 -30.87
N ASP A 430 -23.42 -32.80 -31.63
CA ASP A 430 -21.98 -32.77 -31.32
C ASP A 430 -21.60 -31.73 -30.23
N ILE A 431 -22.57 -30.93 -29.75
CA ILE A 431 -22.38 -29.85 -28.77
C ILE A 431 -23.57 -29.79 -27.78
N ASN A 432 -23.28 -29.41 -26.53
CA ASN A 432 -24.29 -29.23 -25.48
C ASN A 432 -25.19 -27.99 -25.72
N GLU A 433 -26.30 -27.90 -24.99
CA GLU A 433 -27.29 -26.82 -25.17
C GLU A 433 -26.70 -25.41 -24.98
N TYR A 434 -25.84 -25.22 -23.96
CA TYR A 434 -25.17 -23.94 -23.71
C TYR A 434 -24.31 -23.47 -24.88
N LYS A 435 -23.65 -24.37 -25.63
CA LYS A 435 -22.89 -24.02 -26.84
C LYS A 435 -23.77 -23.72 -28.05
N GLN A 436 -24.95 -24.30 -28.15
CA GLN A 436 -25.83 -24.15 -29.31
C GLN A 436 -26.27 -22.70 -29.54
N GLN A 437 -26.34 -21.89 -28.48
CA GLN A 437 -26.74 -20.49 -28.58
C GLN A 437 -25.80 -19.61 -29.44
N PHE A 438 -24.53 -20.02 -29.61
CA PHE A 438 -23.51 -19.34 -30.44
C PHE A 438 -23.14 -20.14 -31.69
N ALA A 439 -23.96 -21.12 -32.07
CA ALA A 439 -23.77 -21.84 -33.33
C ALA A 439 -24.10 -20.96 -34.54
N ARG A 440 -23.20 -20.90 -35.53
CA ARG A 440 -23.35 -20.06 -36.73
C ARG A 440 -23.62 -20.90 -38.01
N ASP A 441 -24.44 -20.40 -38.93
CA ASP A 441 -24.59 -20.99 -40.28
C ASP A 441 -23.46 -20.51 -41.22
N ILE A 442 -22.23 -20.95 -40.91
CA ILE A 442 -21.01 -20.66 -41.67
C ILE A 442 -20.24 -21.95 -41.97
N PRO A 443 -19.31 -21.95 -42.95
CA PRO A 443 -18.39 -23.07 -43.14
C PRO A 443 -17.64 -23.38 -41.85
N GLY A 444 -17.57 -24.66 -41.48
CA GLY A 444 -16.71 -25.10 -40.38
C GLY A 444 -15.23 -24.99 -40.74
N GLY A 445 -14.38 -24.76 -39.73
CA GLY A 445 -12.94 -24.55 -39.89
C GLY A 445 -12.20 -24.69 -38.55
N SER A 446 -10.90 -24.39 -38.60
CA SER A 446 -10.00 -24.28 -37.45
C SER A 446 -10.08 -22.90 -36.80
N LEU A 447 -9.37 -22.69 -35.68
CA LEU A 447 -9.26 -21.37 -35.05
C LEU A 447 -8.64 -20.32 -36.00
N ALA A 448 -7.66 -20.73 -36.81
CA ALA A 448 -7.03 -19.83 -37.79
C ALA A 448 -8.01 -19.37 -38.88
N ASP A 449 -8.98 -20.20 -39.25
CA ASP A 449 -10.02 -19.84 -40.22
C ASP A 449 -11.04 -18.85 -39.62
N ALA A 450 -11.25 -18.87 -38.30
CA ALA A 450 -12.11 -17.92 -37.59
C ALA A 450 -11.41 -16.57 -37.35
N MET A 451 -10.14 -16.57 -36.96
CA MET A 451 -9.37 -15.35 -36.72
C MET A 451 -9.09 -14.52 -37.99
N ALA A 452 -9.12 -15.15 -39.17
CA ALA A 452 -8.83 -14.48 -40.43
C ALA A 452 -9.87 -13.37 -40.74
N GLY A 453 -9.43 -12.11 -40.65
CA GLY A 453 -10.26 -10.92 -40.84
C GLY A 453 -11.06 -10.49 -39.60
N ALA A 454 -10.92 -11.14 -38.45
CA ALA A 454 -11.59 -10.72 -37.21
C ALA A 454 -10.94 -9.45 -36.63
N ASP A 455 -11.75 -8.60 -36.01
CA ASP A 455 -11.28 -7.41 -35.28
C ASP A 455 -10.79 -7.75 -33.88
N VAL A 456 -11.47 -8.68 -33.22
CA VAL A 456 -11.26 -9.04 -31.82
C VAL A 456 -11.02 -10.54 -31.69
N PHE A 457 -9.98 -10.91 -30.95
CA PHE A 457 -9.74 -12.26 -30.48
C PHE A 457 -9.92 -12.33 -28.96
N VAL A 458 -10.70 -13.29 -28.49
CA VAL A 458 -10.93 -13.57 -27.06
C VAL A 458 -10.53 -15.00 -26.75
N GLY A 459 -9.39 -15.17 -26.09
CA GLY A 459 -8.85 -16.44 -25.62
C GLY A 459 -9.25 -16.72 -24.18
N LEU A 460 -10.08 -17.75 -24.01
CA LEU A 460 -10.52 -18.31 -22.72
C LEU A 460 -10.40 -19.84 -22.79
N SER A 461 -9.19 -20.31 -23.09
CA SER A 461 -8.95 -21.70 -23.51
C SER A 461 -7.63 -22.30 -23.00
N ALA A 462 -6.58 -22.34 -23.83
CA ALA A 462 -5.32 -22.99 -23.52
C ALA A 462 -4.13 -22.20 -24.06
N GLY A 463 -3.04 -22.16 -23.28
CA GLY A 463 -1.84 -21.40 -23.64
C GLY A 463 -1.16 -21.89 -24.93
N GLY A 464 -0.56 -20.96 -25.67
CA GLY A 464 0.30 -21.24 -26.83
C GLY A 464 -0.39 -21.82 -28.08
N ILE A 465 -1.72 -21.66 -28.22
CA ILE A 465 -2.49 -22.17 -29.36
C ILE A 465 -2.62 -21.18 -30.53
N VAL A 466 -2.32 -19.88 -30.31
CA VAL A 466 -2.37 -18.83 -31.33
C VAL A 466 -0.96 -18.52 -31.83
N SER A 467 -0.79 -18.45 -33.16
CA SER A 467 0.50 -18.11 -33.77
C SER A 467 0.52 -16.67 -34.29
N GLN A 468 1.73 -16.13 -34.51
CA GLN A 468 1.91 -14.83 -35.18
C GLN A 468 1.25 -14.78 -36.56
N GLU A 469 1.18 -15.91 -37.28
CA GLU A 469 0.50 -15.98 -38.59
C GLU A 469 -1.02 -15.80 -38.46
N MET A 470 -1.64 -16.24 -37.36
CA MET A 470 -3.06 -16.01 -37.09
C MET A 470 -3.32 -14.54 -36.71
N VAL A 471 -2.44 -13.94 -35.91
CA VAL A 471 -2.54 -12.50 -35.60
C VAL A 471 -2.36 -11.65 -36.86
N ALA A 472 -1.38 -11.99 -37.71
CA ALA A 472 -1.15 -11.32 -38.98
C ALA A 472 -2.31 -11.45 -39.98
N SER A 473 -3.24 -12.41 -39.80
CA SER A 473 -4.43 -12.56 -40.65
C SER A 473 -5.67 -11.81 -40.16
N MET A 474 -5.64 -11.21 -38.96
CA MET A 474 -6.73 -10.38 -38.41
C MET A 474 -6.91 -9.04 -39.17
N ALA A 475 -7.96 -8.30 -38.83
CA ALA A 475 -8.17 -6.94 -39.31
C ALA A 475 -7.08 -5.95 -38.83
N ASP A 476 -7.07 -4.73 -39.38
CA ASP A 476 -6.14 -3.67 -38.97
C ASP A 476 -6.43 -3.17 -37.56
N ASN A 477 -5.38 -2.82 -36.80
CA ASN A 477 -5.43 -2.56 -35.35
C ASN A 477 -6.21 -3.65 -34.58
N PRO A 478 -5.72 -4.91 -34.55
CA PRO A 478 -6.46 -6.02 -33.93
C PRO A 478 -6.44 -5.94 -32.40
N ILE A 479 -7.55 -6.30 -31.78
CA ILE A 479 -7.73 -6.38 -30.33
C ILE A 479 -7.57 -7.85 -29.90
N ILE A 480 -6.65 -8.13 -28.97
CA ILE A 480 -6.28 -9.50 -28.58
C ILE A 480 -6.34 -9.64 -27.06
N PHE A 481 -7.35 -10.34 -26.57
CA PHE A 481 -7.47 -10.70 -25.16
C PHE A 481 -7.06 -12.17 -24.97
N ALA A 482 -5.79 -12.42 -24.63
CA ALA A 482 -5.27 -13.77 -24.42
C ALA A 482 -5.21 -14.05 -22.91
N MET A 483 -6.28 -14.63 -22.37
CA MET A 483 -6.54 -14.70 -20.93
C MET A 483 -6.34 -16.09 -20.31
N ALA A 484 -5.83 -17.08 -21.06
CA ALA A 484 -5.35 -18.32 -20.45
C ALA A 484 -4.24 -18.06 -19.42
N ASN A 485 -4.28 -18.80 -18.31
CA ASN A 485 -3.33 -18.72 -17.21
C ASN A 485 -2.69 -20.11 -16.95
N PRO A 486 -1.41 -20.18 -16.52
CA PRO A 486 -0.47 -19.07 -16.33
C PRO A 486 0.17 -18.56 -17.64
N ASP A 487 0.04 -19.33 -18.72
CA ASP A 487 0.57 -18.99 -20.04
C ASP A 487 -0.59 -18.66 -21.02
N PRO A 488 -0.58 -17.46 -21.64
CA PRO A 488 -1.66 -17.01 -22.52
C PRO A 488 -1.68 -17.74 -23.87
N GLU A 489 -2.80 -17.63 -24.60
CA GLU A 489 -2.96 -18.20 -25.95
C GLU A 489 -1.83 -17.82 -26.92
N ILE A 490 -1.26 -16.62 -26.77
CA ILE A 490 -0.02 -16.13 -27.43
C ILE A 490 0.72 -15.18 -26.47
N GLY A 491 2.05 -15.18 -26.48
CA GLY A 491 2.84 -14.29 -25.61
C GLY A 491 2.81 -12.83 -26.06
N TYR A 492 2.83 -11.87 -25.12
CA TYR A 492 2.71 -10.43 -25.42
C TYR A 492 3.70 -9.93 -26.47
N LYS A 493 4.97 -10.31 -26.33
CA LYS A 493 6.04 -9.94 -27.28
C LYS A 493 5.86 -10.57 -28.66
N GLU A 494 5.20 -11.72 -28.75
CA GLU A 494 4.97 -12.42 -30.02
C GLU A 494 3.78 -11.81 -30.76
N ALA A 495 2.69 -11.51 -30.07
CA ALA A 495 1.54 -10.81 -30.64
C ALA A 495 1.93 -9.41 -31.14
N LYS A 496 2.65 -8.62 -30.33
CA LYS A 496 3.18 -7.30 -30.73
C LYS A 496 4.21 -7.36 -31.87
N ALA A 497 4.86 -8.52 -32.11
CA ALA A 497 5.82 -8.70 -33.20
C ALA A 497 5.19 -9.30 -34.48
N ALA A 498 3.90 -9.68 -34.45
CA ALA A 498 3.23 -10.30 -35.58
C ALA A 498 2.85 -9.32 -36.70
N ARG A 499 2.75 -8.02 -36.39
CA ARG A 499 2.33 -6.94 -37.30
C ARG A 499 3.08 -5.64 -37.01
N ASP A 500 3.00 -4.69 -37.95
CA ASP A 500 3.62 -3.35 -37.86
C ASP A 500 2.66 -2.26 -37.31
N ASP A 501 1.36 -2.55 -37.20
CA ASP A 501 0.30 -1.67 -36.67
C ASP A 501 -0.03 -1.97 -35.19
N ASP A 502 -0.91 -1.16 -34.58
CA ASP A 502 -1.17 -1.20 -33.14
C ASP A 502 -2.02 -2.42 -32.75
N VAL A 503 -1.33 -3.51 -32.40
CA VAL A 503 -1.93 -4.68 -31.75
C VAL A 503 -2.27 -4.32 -30.29
N ILE A 504 -3.54 -4.04 -30.00
CA ILE A 504 -4.03 -3.75 -28.65
C ILE A 504 -4.22 -5.08 -27.93
N MET A 505 -3.48 -5.33 -26.85
CA MET A 505 -3.46 -6.64 -26.20
C MET A 505 -3.68 -6.56 -24.70
N ALA A 506 -4.52 -7.46 -24.17
CA ALA A 506 -4.72 -7.69 -22.75
C ALA A 506 -4.59 -9.18 -22.39
N THR A 507 -4.23 -9.47 -21.14
CA THR A 507 -4.02 -10.84 -20.64
C THR A 507 -4.41 -10.96 -19.17
N GLY A 508 -4.46 -12.19 -18.62
CA GLY A 508 -4.61 -12.40 -17.18
C GLY A 508 -3.37 -12.03 -16.34
N ARG A 509 -2.22 -11.79 -16.97
CA ARG A 509 -0.91 -11.67 -16.30
C ARG A 509 -0.59 -10.25 -15.84
N SER A 510 -0.03 -10.13 -14.64
CA SER A 510 0.36 -8.86 -14.02
C SER A 510 1.67 -8.26 -14.55
N ASP A 511 2.51 -9.04 -15.25
CA ASP A 511 3.76 -8.58 -15.88
C ASP A 511 3.54 -7.95 -17.27
N TYR A 512 2.30 -7.83 -17.74
CA TYR A 512 1.93 -7.18 -19.01
C TYR A 512 1.02 -5.96 -18.79
N PRO A 513 0.98 -4.98 -19.72
CA PRO A 513 0.41 -3.66 -19.43
C PRO A 513 -1.09 -3.66 -19.13
N ASN A 514 -1.88 -4.34 -19.96
CA ASN A 514 -3.34 -4.44 -19.78
C ASN A 514 -3.66 -5.79 -19.11
N GLN A 515 -3.85 -5.78 -17.79
CA GLN A 515 -4.23 -6.97 -17.03
C GLN A 515 -5.75 -7.03 -16.86
N VAL A 516 -6.39 -8.05 -17.45
CA VAL A 516 -7.75 -8.44 -17.11
C VAL A 516 -7.68 -9.25 -15.81
N ASN A 517 -8.07 -8.63 -14.69
CA ASN A 517 -8.03 -9.23 -13.37
C ASN A 517 -9.36 -9.02 -12.64
N ASN A 518 -10.03 -10.12 -12.27
CA ASN A 518 -11.35 -10.12 -11.64
C ASN A 518 -11.44 -9.32 -10.33
N VAL A 519 -10.30 -9.06 -9.67
CA VAL A 519 -10.23 -8.18 -8.49
C VAL A 519 -10.77 -6.75 -8.74
N LEU A 520 -10.78 -6.31 -10.01
CA LEU A 520 -11.40 -5.04 -10.44
C LEU A 520 -12.94 -5.09 -10.45
N GLY A 521 -13.55 -6.27 -10.27
CA GLY A 521 -14.99 -6.49 -10.34
C GLY A 521 -15.58 -6.90 -9.01
N PHE A 522 -15.39 -8.18 -8.61
CA PHE A 522 -16.17 -8.78 -7.53
C PHE A 522 -16.23 -7.97 -6.21
N PRO A 523 -15.15 -7.35 -5.67
CA PRO A 523 -15.25 -6.62 -4.41
C PRO A 523 -16.22 -5.44 -4.51
N PHE A 524 -16.20 -4.74 -5.64
CA PHE A 524 -16.94 -3.50 -5.87
C PHE A 524 -18.38 -3.77 -6.33
N ILE A 525 -18.59 -4.86 -7.10
CA ILE A 525 -19.92 -5.37 -7.45
C ILE A 525 -20.71 -5.72 -6.18
N PHE A 526 -20.11 -6.49 -5.27
CA PHE A 526 -20.78 -6.79 -4.00
C PHE A 526 -20.92 -5.54 -3.11
N ARG A 527 -19.99 -4.58 -3.13
CA ARG A 527 -20.13 -3.35 -2.33
C ARG A 527 -21.40 -2.59 -2.68
N GLY A 528 -21.56 -2.25 -3.98
CA GLY A 528 -22.74 -1.55 -4.46
C GLY A 528 -24.03 -2.34 -4.22
N ALA A 529 -24.00 -3.66 -4.50
CA ALA A 529 -25.15 -4.54 -4.30
C ALA A 529 -25.57 -4.67 -2.81
N LEU A 530 -24.62 -4.78 -1.88
CA LEU A 530 -24.89 -4.92 -0.45
C LEU A 530 -25.48 -3.65 0.16
N ASP A 531 -24.96 -2.47 -0.20
CA ASP A 531 -25.38 -1.20 0.40
C ASP A 531 -26.81 -0.81 0.01
N VAL A 532 -27.25 -1.13 -1.22
CA VAL A 532 -28.65 -1.00 -1.66
C VAL A 532 -29.52 -2.23 -1.32
N ARG A 533 -28.94 -3.22 -0.63
CA ARG A 533 -29.56 -4.52 -0.31
C ARG A 533 -30.23 -5.18 -1.52
N ALA A 534 -29.54 -5.19 -2.65
CA ALA A 534 -30.02 -5.74 -3.91
C ALA A 534 -30.48 -7.20 -3.74
N THR A 535 -31.48 -7.63 -4.52
CA THR A 535 -31.94 -9.03 -4.54
C THR A 535 -31.08 -9.92 -5.42
N GLU A 536 -30.49 -9.35 -6.48
CA GLU A 536 -29.66 -10.07 -7.46
C GLU A 536 -28.55 -9.17 -8.02
N ILE A 537 -27.67 -9.75 -8.85
CA ILE A 537 -26.77 -9.01 -9.74
C ILE A 537 -27.21 -9.28 -11.18
N ASN A 538 -28.02 -8.37 -11.72
CA ASN A 538 -28.59 -8.43 -13.07
C ASN A 538 -27.60 -7.93 -14.15
N GLU A 539 -28.02 -7.91 -15.42
CA GLU A 539 -27.13 -7.51 -16.52
C GLU A 539 -26.87 -6.00 -16.53
N GLU A 540 -27.85 -5.18 -16.14
CA GLU A 540 -27.73 -3.73 -16.02
C GLU A 540 -26.60 -3.34 -15.06
N MET A 541 -26.53 -3.96 -13.87
CA MET A 541 -25.45 -3.79 -12.91
C MET A 541 -24.07 -4.21 -13.45
N LYS A 542 -24.02 -5.26 -14.29
CA LYS A 542 -22.75 -5.72 -14.92
C LYS A 542 -22.28 -4.74 -15.99
N VAL A 543 -23.19 -4.18 -16.79
CA VAL A 543 -22.88 -3.16 -17.80
C VAL A 543 -22.35 -1.90 -17.12
N ALA A 544 -23.05 -1.40 -16.10
CA ALA A 544 -22.60 -0.24 -15.32
C ALA A 544 -21.21 -0.45 -14.69
N CYS A 545 -20.91 -1.66 -14.21
CA CYS A 545 -19.56 -2.00 -13.73
C CYS A 545 -18.50 -1.89 -14.83
N ALA A 546 -18.78 -2.38 -16.04
CA ALA A 546 -17.83 -2.36 -17.15
C ALA A 546 -17.60 -0.94 -17.69
N GLU A 547 -18.67 -0.13 -17.78
CA GLU A 547 -18.61 1.27 -18.20
C GLU A 547 -17.85 2.13 -17.17
N ALA A 548 -18.15 2.00 -15.88
CA ALA A 548 -17.43 2.72 -14.81
C ALA A 548 -15.93 2.41 -14.77
N LEU A 549 -15.54 1.15 -15.02
CA LEU A 549 -14.13 0.76 -15.15
C LEU A 549 -13.47 1.33 -16.41
N ALA A 550 -14.19 1.36 -17.54
CA ALA A 550 -13.70 1.91 -18.79
C ALA A 550 -13.45 3.43 -18.66
N ASP A 551 -14.41 4.17 -18.11
CA ASP A 551 -14.32 5.62 -17.89
C ASP A 551 -13.29 6.01 -16.83
N LEU A 552 -13.02 5.15 -15.84
CA LEU A 552 -11.94 5.36 -14.88
C LEU A 552 -10.55 5.25 -15.53
N ALA A 553 -10.35 4.33 -16.49
CA ALA A 553 -9.08 4.21 -17.23
C ALA A 553 -8.77 5.42 -18.14
N ARG A 554 -9.78 6.25 -18.47
CA ARG A 554 -9.63 7.48 -19.25
C ARG A 554 -9.15 8.69 -18.44
N GLN A 555 -9.18 8.61 -17.10
CA GLN A 555 -8.81 9.69 -16.17
C GLN A 555 -7.31 9.62 -15.80
N ASP A 556 -6.67 10.78 -15.51
CA ASP A 556 -5.25 10.84 -15.06
C ASP A 556 -5.00 9.91 -13.87
N VAL A 557 -3.87 9.22 -13.86
CA VAL A 557 -3.60 8.13 -12.92
C VAL A 557 -2.80 8.66 -11.72
N PRO A 558 -3.29 8.50 -10.47
CA PRO A 558 -2.61 9.03 -9.30
C PRO A 558 -1.17 8.53 -9.15
N ASP A 559 -0.23 9.41 -8.79
CA ASP A 559 1.19 9.11 -8.59
C ASP A 559 1.43 7.84 -7.72
N ALA A 560 0.60 7.64 -6.69
CA ALA A 560 0.68 6.48 -5.80
C ALA A 560 0.40 5.14 -6.51
N VAL A 561 -0.45 5.15 -7.56
CA VAL A 561 -0.76 3.99 -8.40
C VAL A 561 0.36 3.78 -9.42
N VAL A 562 0.85 4.84 -10.06
CA VAL A 562 2.01 4.76 -10.98
C VAL A 562 3.21 4.11 -10.26
N LYS A 563 3.61 4.67 -9.12
CA LYS A 563 4.70 4.19 -8.27
C LYS A 563 4.55 2.72 -7.80
N ALA A 564 3.32 2.20 -7.71
CA ALA A 564 3.06 0.81 -7.35
C ALA A 564 3.32 -0.19 -8.49
N TYR A 565 3.31 0.27 -9.75
CA TYR A 565 3.57 -0.55 -10.95
C TYR A 565 4.91 -0.21 -11.65
N GLY A 566 5.75 0.58 -10.99
CA GLY A 566 7.03 1.08 -11.53
C GLY A 566 6.90 2.45 -12.18
N ASP A 567 8.01 3.18 -12.30
CA ASP A 567 8.04 4.57 -12.79
C ASP A 567 7.78 4.71 -14.31
N GLU A 568 7.04 3.78 -14.93
CA GLU A 568 6.55 3.90 -16.31
C GLU A 568 5.21 4.66 -16.33
N PRO A 569 5.00 5.60 -17.28
CA PRO A 569 3.78 6.41 -17.32
C PRO A 569 2.55 5.56 -17.63
N LEU A 570 1.58 5.55 -16.70
CA LEU A 570 0.24 5.00 -16.92
C LEU A 570 -0.64 6.09 -17.54
N GLN A 571 -0.74 6.10 -18.87
CA GLN A 571 -1.56 7.04 -19.65
C GLN A 571 -2.47 6.28 -20.61
N TYR A 572 -3.72 6.71 -20.73
CA TYR A 572 -4.74 6.08 -21.57
C TYR A 572 -4.28 5.86 -23.02
N GLY A 573 -4.45 4.63 -23.52
CA GLY A 573 -4.02 4.23 -24.86
C GLY A 573 -3.76 2.73 -25.00
N PRO A 574 -3.08 2.27 -26.07
CA PRO A 574 -2.92 0.84 -26.39
C PRO A 574 -2.28 -0.03 -25.29
N ASN A 575 -1.56 0.58 -24.35
CA ASN A 575 -0.88 -0.09 -23.23
C ASN A 575 -1.54 0.20 -21.85
N TYR A 576 -2.65 0.97 -21.83
CA TYR A 576 -3.46 1.24 -20.64
C TYR A 576 -4.93 1.47 -21.05
N ILE A 577 -5.68 0.37 -21.17
CA ILE A 577 -7.12 0.38 -21.48
C ILE A 577 -8.01 0.02 -20.27
N ILE A 578 -7.41 -0.29 -19.13
CA ILE A 578 -8.11 -0.77 -17.93
C ILE A 578 -7.37 -0.29 -16.66
N PRO A 579 -8.08 0.15 -15.59
CA PRO A 579 -7.43 0.62 -14.37
C PRO A 579 -6.67 -0.49 -13.66
N LYS A 580 -5.78 -0.11 -12.73
CA LYS A 580 -4.99 -1.08 -11.96
C LYS A 580 -5.71 -1.49 -10.66
N PRO A 581 -5.62 -2.77 -10.23
CA PRO A 581 -6.21 -3.27 -8.99
C PRO A 581 -6.03 -2.42 -7.72
N VAL A 582 -4.87 -1.78 -7.54
CA VAL A 582 -4.58 -0.98 -6.34
C VAL A 582 -5.00 0.49 -6.46
N ASP A 583 -5.65 0.88 -7.56
CA ASP A 583 -6.20 2.23 -7.73
C ASP A 583 -7.39 2.41 -6.76
N PRO A 584 -7.29 3.28 -5.75
CA PRO A 584 -8.34 3.44 -4.75
C PRO A 584 -9.63 4.04 -5.33
N ARG A 585 -9.59 4.60 -6.54
CA ARG A 585 -10.74 5.17 -7.24
C ARG A 585 -11.73 4.13 -7.72
N VAL A 586 -11.30 2.87 -7.88
CA VAL A 586 -12.20 1.79 -8.33
C VAL A 586 -13.36 1.62 -7.36
N LEU A 587 -13.12 1.70 -6.03
CA LEU A 587 -14.19 1.57 -5.04
C LEU A 587 -15.30 2.61 -5.23
N PHE A 588 -14.92 3.89 -5.27
CA PHE A 588 -15.87 5.00 -5.24
C PHE A 588 -16.40 5.40 -6.63
N ARG A 589 -15.83 4.86 -7.72
CA ARG A 589 -16.48 4.92 -9.05
C ARG A 589 -17.41 3.73 -9.29
N VAL A 590 -16.93 2.50 -9.06
CA VAL A 590 -17.65 1.29 -9.49
C VAL A 590 -18.81 0.96 -8.55
N ALA A 591 -18.64 1.07 -7.22
CA ALA A 591 -19.73 0.71 -6.30
C ALA A 591 -20.95 1.65 -6.41
N PRO A 592 -20.82 2.99 -6.54
CA PRO A 592 -21.97 3.87 -6.80
C PRO A 592 -22.67 3.61 -8.12
N SER A 593 -21.95 3.38 -9.23
CA SER A 593 -22.58 3.03 -10.52
C SER A 593 -23.39 1.74 -10.45
N ILE A 594 -22.96 0.78 -9.64
CA ILE A 594 -23.67 -0.50 -9.45
C ILE A 594 -24.87 -0.33 -8.50
N ALA A 595 -24.74 0.50 -7.47
CA ALA A 595 -25.85 0.89 -6.61
C ALA A 595 -26.95 1.63 -7.42
N GLU A 596 -26.55 2.56 -8.29
CA GLU A 596 -27.45 3.27 -9.22
C GLU A 596 -28.19 2.28 -10.14
N ALA A 597 -27.45 1.44 -10.87
CA ALA A 597 -28.05 0.44 -11.76
C ALA A 597 -28.99 -0.54 -11.04
N ALA A 598 -28.67 -0.92 -9.78
CA ALA A 598 -29.54 -1.74 -8.95
C ALA A 598 -30.84 -1.02 -8.54
N MET A 599 -30.77 0.29 -8.27
CA MET A 599 -31.96 1.12 -8.00
C MET A 599 -32.81 1.30 -9.27
N GLU A 600 -32.21 1.63 -10.41
CA GLU A 600 -32.92 1.86 -11.67
C GLU A 600 -33.61 0.60 -12.22
N SER A 601 -32.94 -0.55 -12.11
CA SER A 601 -33.50 -1.85 -12.52
C SER A 601 -34.55 -2.41 -11.54
N GLY A 602 -34.66 -1.83 -10.33
CA GLY A 602 -35.56 -2.29 -9.28
C GLY A 602 -35.08 -3.53 -8.51
N ALA A 603 -33.80 -3.90 -8.63
CA ALA A 603 -33.18 -4.94 -7.83
C ALA A 603 -32.89 -4.49 -6.38
N ALA A 604 -32.69 -3.19 -6.14
CA ALA A 604 -32.45 -2.61 -4.82
C ALA A 604 -33.66 -2.74 -3.87
N ARG A 605 -33.41 -3.01 -2.59
CA ARG A 605 -34.42 -2.94 -1.52
C ARG A 605 -34.36 -1.65 -0.69
N THR A 606 -33.28 -0.87 -0.80
CA THR A 606 -33.21 0.49 -0.26
C THR A 606 -32.66 1.46 -1.30
N GLU A 607 -33.18 2.68 -1.28
CA GLU A 607 -32.61 3.79 -2.04
C GLU A 607 -31.51 4.47 -1.20
N ILE A 608 -30.49 5.00 -1.88
CA ILE A 608 -29.40 5.78 -1.28
C ILE A 608 -29.16 7.05 -2.12
N ASP A 609 -28.69 8.11 -1.48
CA ASP A 609 -28.20 9.30 -2.17
C ASP A 609 -26.77 9.03 -2.66
N LEU A 610 -26.55 9.05 -3.98
CA LEU A 610 -25.28 8.64 -4.59
C LEU A 610 -24.12 9.56 -4.22
N GLU A 611 -24.37 10.86 -4.08
CA GLU A 611 -23.35 11.83 -3.61
C GLU A 611 -22.91 11.47 -2.18
N ALA A 612 -23.87 11.38 -1.24
CA ALA A 612 -23.58 10.98 0.14
C ALA A 612 -23.01 9.55 0.28
N TYR A 613 -23.27 8.66 -0.68
CA TYR A 613 -22.73 7.30 -0.70
C TYR A 613 -21.27 7.25 -1.17
N GLU A 614 -20.90 7.96 -2.23
CA GLU A 614 -19.50 8.12 -2.64
C GLU A 614 -18.66 8.68 -1.47
N GLU A 615 -19.23 9.69 -0.78
CA GLU A 615 -18.67 10.25 0.45
C GLU A 615 -18.46 9.22 1.58
N GLU A 616 -19.39 8.29 1.79
CA GLU A 616 -19.29 7.23 2.81
C GLU A 616 -18.20 6.21 2.46
N LEU A 617 -18.12 5.80 1.20
CA LEU A 617 -17.10 4.88 0.70
C LEU A 617 -15.68 5.44 0.86
N GLU A 618 -15.48 6.74 0.64
CA GLU A 618 -14.21 7.40 0.92
C GLU A 618 -13.85 7.39 2.42
N ALA A 619 -14.82 7.62 3.30
CA ALA A 619 -14.61 7.60 4.74
C ALA A 619 -14.24 6.20 5.25
N ARG A 620 -14.84 5.14 4.70
CA ARG A 620 -14.51 3.73 4.98
C ARG A 620 -13.04 3.39 4.66
N LEU A 621 -12.45 4.04 3.65
CA LEU A 621 -11.03 3.88 3.32
C LEU A 621 -10.08 4.58 4.31
N GLY A 622 -10.57 5.48 5.17
CA GLY A 622 -9.80 6.02 6.28
C GLY A 622 -10.27 7.39 6.77
N LYS A 623 -10.25 7.57 8.10
CA LYS A 623 -10.65 8.80 8.80
C LYS A 623 -9.92 10.06 8.32
N SER A 624 -8.73 9.92 7.74
CA SER A 624 -8.00 10.99 7.05
C SER A 624 -8.83 11.66 5.94
N ARG A 625 -9.50 10.86 5.12
CA ARG A 625 -10.31 11.32 3.98
C ARG A 625 -11.59 11.99 4.43
N GLU A 626 -12.30 11.37 5.38
CA GLU A 626 -13.51 11.93 6.01
C GLU A 626 -13.30 13.39 6.48
N MET A 627 -12.22 13.64 7.21
CA MET A 627 -11.89 14.99 7.71
C MET A 627 -11.57 15.97 6.58
N MET A 628 -10.82 15.53 5.56
CA MET A 628 -10.49 16.40 4.41
C MET A 628 -11.69 16.70 3.52
N ARG A 629 -12.64 15.77 3.40
CA ARG A 629 -13.87 15.93 2.62
C ARG A 629 -14.70 17.13 3.08
N VAL A 630 -14.83 17.31 4.40
CA VAL A 630 -15.51 18.49 5.00
C VAL A 630 -14.83 19.79 4.58
N VAL A 631 -13.50 19.85 4.60
CA VAL A 631 -12.70 21.01 4.18
C VAL A 631 -12.84 21.25 2.67
N LEU A 632 -12.72 20.22 1.84
CA LEU A 632 -12.81 20.34 0.38
C LEU A 632 -14.21 20.77 -0.08
N ASN A 633 -15.27 20.26 0.54
CA ASN A 633 -16.63 20.70 0.23
C ASN A 633 -16.92 22.13 0.70
N LYS A 634 -16.35 22.57 1.82
CA LYS A 634 -16.37 23.98 2.23
C LYS A 634 -15.61 24.85 1.23
N ALA A 635 -14.42 24.43 0.78
CA ALA A 635 -13.65 25.13 -0.26
C ALA A 635 -14.44 25.31 -1.56
N LYS A 636 -15.10 24.26 -2.05
CA LYS A 636 -15.99 24.31 -3.25
C LYS A 636 -17.15 25.31 -3.15
N SER A 637 -17.58 25.70 -1.95
CA SER A 637 -18.74 26.59 -1.76
C SER A 637 -18.49 28.06 -2.12
N ASP A 638 -17.24 28.51 -2.06
CA ASP A 638 -16.78 29.85 -2.45
C ASP A 638 -15.30 29.77 -2.86
N PRO A 639 -14.98 29.20 -4.04
CA PRO A 639 -13.61 28.88 -4.44
C PRO A 639 -12.73 30.13 -4.52
N LYS A 640 -11.52 30.03 -3.98
CA LYS A 640 -10.54 31.14 -3.91
C LYS A 640 -9.36 30.95 -4.85
N THR A 641 -8.64 32.03 -5.10
CA THR A 641 -7.48 32.08 -5.99
C THR A 641 -6.23 31.60 -5.25
N VAL A 642 -5.62 30.50 -5.69
CA VAL A 642 -4.47 29.89 -5.00
C VAL A 642 -3.23 29.97 -5.87
N ALA A 643 -2.25 30.75 -5.44
CA ALA A 643 -0.93 30.81 -6.06
C ALA A 643 -0.12 29.54 -5.73
N LEU A 644 0.41 28.91 -6.77
CA LEU A 644 1.21 27.68 -6.69
C LEU A 644 2.66 28.02 -7.10
N ALA A 645 3.55 28.14 -6.11
CA ALA A 645 4.89 28.72 -6.31
C ALA A 645 5.81 27.87 -7.22
N GLU A 646 5.75 26.55 -7.14
CA GLU A 646 6.53 25.66 -8.01
C GLU A 646 5.73 25.21 -9.24
N GLY A 647 5.18 26.18 -9.99
CA GLY A 647 4.20 25.93 -11.06
C GLY A 647 4.72 25.11 -12.25
N GLU A 648 6.03 25.11 -12.49
CA GLU A 648 6.71 24.27 -13.49
C GLU A 648 6.77 22.77 -13.12
N ASN A 649 6.50 22.41 -11.86
CA ASN A 649 6.62 21.03 -11.39
C ASN A 649 5.42 20.18 -11.82
N GLU A 650 5.66 19.01 -12.42
CA GLU A 650 4.62 18.06 -12.88
C GLU A 650 3.53 17.78 -11.83
N LYS A 651 3.89 17.59 -10.56
CA LYS A 651 2.91 17.36 -9.49
C LYS A 651 2.08 18.59 -9.17
N MET A 652 2.66 19.79 -9.28
CA MET A 652 1.96 21.04 -9.06
C MET A 652 0.95 21.31 -10.20
N ILE A 653 1.33 20.96 -11.43
CA ILE A 653 0.45 21.03 -12.62
C ILE A 653 -0.71 20.02 -12.50
N ARG A 654 -0.43 18.76 -12.12
CA ARG A 654 -1.47 17.76 -11.81
C ARG A 654 -2.40 18.21 -10.68
N ALA A 655 -1.85 18.79 -9.62
CA ALA A 655 -2.65 19.33 -8.51
C ALA A 655 -3.54 20.49 -8.98
N ALA A 656 -3.03 21.40 -9.80
CA ALA A 656 -3.82 22.48 -10.39
C ALA A 656 -4.98 21.94 -11.24
N TYR A 657 -4.74 20.94 -12.09
CA TYR A 657 -5.79 20.26 -12.84
C TYR A 657 -6.89 19.72 -11.90
N GLN A 658 -6.52 18.93 -10.89
CA GLN A 658 -7.48 18.32 -9.96
C GLN A 658 -8.23 19.38 -9.11
N ILE A 659 -7.55 20.43 -8.67
CA ILE A 659 -8.15 21.56 -7.93
C ILE A 659 -9.23 22.25 -8.77
N GLN A 660 -8.96 22.45 -10.07
CA GLN A 660 -9.89 23.09 -11.01
C GLN A 660 -11.03 22.16 -11.44
N GLU A 661 -10.72 20.90 -11.76
CA GLU A 661 -11.69 19.85 -12.14
C GLU A 661 -12.72 19.61 -11.02
N GLN A 662 -12.27 19.54 -9.76
CA GLN A 662 -13.13 19.36 -8.59
C GLN A 662 -13.80 20.67 -8.11
N GLY A 663 -13.48 21.82 -8.70
CA GLY A 663 -14.01 23.13 -8.31
C GLY A 663 -13.56 23.60 -6.92
N VAL A 664 -12.44 23.11 -6.40
CA VAL A 664 -11.93 23.42 -5.06
C VAL A 664 -11.36 24.84 -4.98
N ALA A 665 -10.66 25.28 -6.03
CA ALA A 665 -10.02 26.60 -6.09
C ALA A 665 -9.82 27.05 -7.54
N LEU A 666 -9.34 28.29 -7.72
CA LEU A 666 -8.83 28.84 -8.97
C LEU A 666 -7.29 28.85 -8.90
N PRO A 667 -6.58 27.83 -9.40
CA PRO A 667 -5.13 27.73 -9.26
C PRO A 667 -4.41 28.66 -10.23
N ILE A 668 -3.36 29.33 -9.75
CA ILE A 668 -2.42 30.10 -10.58
C ILE A 668 -1.03 29.50 -10.44
N LEU A 669 -0.52 28.94 -11.52
CA LEU A 669 0.83 28.37 -11.59
C LEU A 669 1.85 29.50 -11.81
N ILE A 670 2.86 29.61 -10.95
CA ILE A 670 3.95 30.58 -11.11
C ILE A 670 5.13 29.89 -11.79
N GLY A 671 5.58 30.43 -12.93
CA GLY A 671 6.68 29.86 -13.74
C GLY A 671 6.58 30.22 -15.24
N ASP A 672 7.49 29.69 -16.06
CA ASP A 672 7.50 29.90 -17.52
C ASP A 672 6.23 29.34 -18.19
N GLU A 673 5.48 30.19 -18.89
CA GLU A 673 4.20 29.80 -19.51
C GLU A 673 4.37 28.72 -20.59
N SER A 674 5.50 28.71 -21.30
CA SER A 674 5.75 27.73 -22.36
C SER A 674 6.08 26.34 -21.80
N GLU A 675 6.85 26.28 -20.71
CA GLU A 675 7.19 25.03 -20.02
C GLU A 675 5.95 24.42 -19.34
N ILE A 676 5.17 25.23 -18.62
CA ILE A 676 3.92 24.78 -17.95
C ILE A 676 2.93 24.20 -18.97
N ARG A 677 2.67 24.91 -20.08
CA ARG A 677 1.74 24.45 -21.12
C ARG A 677 2.26 23.21 -21.85
N GLN A 678 3.56 23.11 -22.09
CA GLN A 678 4.17 21.92 -22.69
C GLN A 678 4.03 20.71 -21.77
N THR A 679 4.30 20.87 -20.47
CA THR A 679 4.19 19.80 -19.48
C THR A 679 2.74 19.34 -19.31
N SER A 680 1.77 20.25 -19.24
CA SER A 680 0.34 19.91 -19.23
C SER A 680 -0.08 19.06 -20.44
N ALA A 681 0.38 19.43 -21.64
CA ALA A 681 0.11 18.68 -22.87
C ALA A 681 0.80 17.30 -22.90
N ASN A 682 2.03 17.18 -22.37
CA ASN A 682 2.73 15.89 -22.24
C ASN A 682 2.04 14.95 -21.26
N LEU A 683 1.45 15.49 -20.19
CA LEU A 683 0.71 14.74 -19.19
C LEU A 683 -0.69 14.29 -19.69
N GLY A 684 -1.22 14.95 -20.72
CA GLY A 684 -2.55 14.67 -21.30
C GLY A 684 -3.70 15.34 -20.56
N LEU A 685 -3.45 16.42 -19.82
CA LEU A 685 -4.44 17.10 -18.99
C LEU A 685 -5.25 18.10 -19.82
N ASP A 686 -6.58 17.94 -19.88
CA ASP A 686 -7.49 18.80 -20.64
C ASP A 686 -7.95 20.03 -19.82
N PHE A 687 -7.03 20.99 -19.63
CA PHE A 687 -7.36 22.30 -19.05
C PHE A 687 -6.47 23.42 -19.58
N ASP A 688 -6.97 24.66 -19.49
CA ASP A 688 -6.22 25.89 -19.78
C ASP A 688 -5.77 26.53 -18.45
N PRO A 689 -4.51 26.31 -18.01
CA PRO A 689 -4.04 26.83 -16.73
C PRO A 689 -3.86 28.34 -16.76
N GLN A 690 -4.26 29.01 -15.66
CA GLN A 690 -3.84 30.39 -15.41
C GLN A 690 -2.38 30.39 -14.95
N VAL A 691 -1.53 31.11 -15.68
CA VAL A 691 -0.08 31.21 -15.41
C VAL A 691 0.30 32.64 -15.07
N ALA A 692 1.16 32.80 -14.06
CA ALA A 692 1.85 34.04 -13.74
C ALA A 692 3.35 33.89 -14.06
N ASP A 693 3.75 34.33 -15.25
CA ASP A 693 5.13 34.20 -15.75
C ASP A 693 5.98 35.42 -15.35
N PRO A 694 6.92 35.28 -14.38
CA PRO A 694 7.71 36.39 -13.86
C PRO A 694 8.72 36.95 -14.87
N SER A 695 8.96 36.26 -16.00
CA SER A 695 9.93 36.65 -17.02
C SER A 695 9.34 37.50 -18.15
N VAL A 696 8.01 37.45 -18.34
CA VAL A 696 7.30 38.14 -19.44
C VAL A 696 6.36 39.24 -18.95
N GLY A 697 5.82 39.15 -17.73
CA GLY A 697 4.89 40.15 -17.19
C GLY A 697 5.53 41.44 -16.65
N ASP A 698 4.71 42.49 -16.50
CA ASP A 698 5.13 43.77 -15.90
C ASP A 698 4.86 43.76 -14.38
N TYR A 699 5.85 43.30 -13.62
CA TYR A 699 5.81 43.21 -12.15
C TYR A 699 6.69 44.27 -11.46
N GLU A 700 6.92 45.43 -12.09
CA GLU A 700 7.64 46.52 -11.43
C GLU A 700 6.96 46.89 -10.10
N SER A 701 5.62 46.91 -10.05
CA SER A 701 4.83 47.18 -8.84
C SER A 701 5.13 46.20 -7.69
N TYR A 702 5.25 44.90 -7.97
CA TYR A 702 5.58 43.88 -6.97
C TYR A 702 6.98 44.10 -6.39
N ALA A 703 7.94 44.42 -7.26
CA ALA A 703 9.31 44.67 -6.84
C ALA A 703 9.49 46.04 -6.14
N ASP A 704 8.65 47.04 -6.43
CA ASP A 704 8.52 48.25 -5.60
C ASP A 704 7.97 47.91 -4.21
N ARG A 705 6.88 47.13 -4.16
CA ARG A 705 6.24 46.73 -2.90
C ARG A 705 7.17 45.92 -2.00
N LEU A 706 7.86 44.92 -2.56
CA LEU A 706 8.89 44.15 -1.84
C LEU A 706 10.02 45.06 -1.34
N HIS A 707 10.43 46.07 -2.12
CA HIS A 707 11.40 47.05 -1.66
C HIS A 707 10.85 47.91 -0.52
N GLU A 708 9.61 48.39 -0.56
CA GLU A 708 9.00 49.16 0.55
C GLU A 708 9.01 48.38 1.86
N LEU A 709 8.54 47.11 1.82
CA LEU A 709 8.49 46.21 2.97
C LEU A 709 9.89 45.90 3.53
N ARG A 710 10.90 45.74 2.65
CA ARG A 710 12.21 45.20 3.00
C ARG A 710 13.37 46.20 3.00
N ALA A 711 13.17 47.47 2.60
CA ALA A 711 14.24 48.47 2.52
C ALA A 711 14.99 48.66 3.84
N ARG A 712 14.27 48.67 4.98
CA ARG A 712 14.89 48.76 6.32
C ARG A 712 15.58 47.49 6.79
N LYS A 713 15.42 46.38 6.07
CA LYS A 713 16.13 45.11 6.26
C LYS A 713 17.28 44.93 5.25
N GLY A 714 17.54 45.93 4.41
CA GLY A 714 18.72 46.01 3.54
C GLY A 714 18.47 45.69 2.05
N VAL A 715 17.27 45.22 1.68
CA VAL A 715 16.95 44.88 0.28
C VAL A 715 16.85 46.15 -0.56
N THR A 716 17.71 46.27 -1.57
CA THR A 716 17.67 47.36 -2.56
C THR A 716 16.58 47.13 -3.60
N ARG A 717 16.19 48.19 -4.32
CA ARG A 717 15.16 48.10 -5.37
C ARG A 717 15.52 47.15 -6.51
N THR A 718 16.82 47.01 -6.82
CA THR A 718 17.35 46.07 -7.81
C THR A 718 17.29 44.63 -7.30
N GLU A 719 17.72 44.37 -6.06
CA GLU A 719 17.59 43.04 -5.45
C GLU A 719 16.12 42.61 -5.31
N ALA A 720 15.21 43.54 -5.02
CA ALA A 720 13.78 43.26 -5.02
C ALA A 720 13.26 42.83 -6.40
N GLY A 721 13.75 43.46 -7.49
CA GLY A 721 13.46 43.02 -8.86
C GLY A 721 13.98 41.60 -9.13
N GLU A 722 15.26 41.35 -8.84
CA GLU A 722 15.86 40.02 -9.03
C GLU A 722 15.19 38.91 -8.20
N LEU A 723 14.62 39.23 -7.04
CA LEU A 723 13.86 38.28 -6.22
C LEU A 723 12.47 37.96 -6.82
N ILE A 724 11.75 38.97 -7.33
CA ILE A 724 10.46 38.76 -8.01
C ILE A 724 10.67 37.98 -9.32
N GLU A 725 11.73 38.27 -10.08
CA GLU A 725 12.04 37.58 -11.35
C GLU A 725 12.49 36.11 -11.18
N ARG A 726 13.04 35.71 -10.02
CA ARG A 726 13.77 34.42 -9.88
C ARG A 726 13.38 33.54 -8.70
N ASP A 727 12.63 34.06 -7.72
CA ASP A 727 12.22 33.30 -6.55
C ASP A 727 10.70 33.36 -6.46
N SER A 728 10.04 32.35 -7.03
CA SER A 728 8.59 32.24 -7.11
C SER A 728 7.91 32.28 -5.74
N ASN A 729 8.64 31.99 -4.66
CA ASN A 729 8.15 32.12 -3.29
C ASN A 729 8.03 33.59 -2.88
N TYR A 730 8.96 34.48 -3.26
CA TYR A 730 8.79 35.94 -3.08
C TYR A 730 7.71 36.49 -4.01
N PHE A 731 7.68 36.03 -5.27
CA PHE A 731 6.65 36.42 -6.23
C PHE A 731 5.24 36.13 -5.68
N GLY A 732 4.96 34.86 -5.33
CA GLY A 732 3.68 34.42 -4.79
C GLY A 732 3.34 35.08 -3.45
N SER A 733 4.33 35.36 -2.61
CA SER A 733 4.09 36.08 -1.34
C SER A 733 3.62 37.53 -1.57
N VAL A 734 4.17 38.23 -2.57
CA VAL A 734 3.74 39.61 -2.90
C VAL A 734 2.40 39.60 -3.64
N MET A 735 2.15 38.58 -4.46
CA MET A 735 0.87 38.38 -5.13
C MET A 735 -0.28 38.23 -4.13
N VAL A 736 -0.10 37.46 -3.05
CA VAL A 736 -1.07 37.37 -1.95
C VAL A 736 -1.14 38.68 -1.16
N GLU A 737 -0.02 39.31 -0.81
CA GLU A 737 0.00 40.58 -0.05
C GLU A 737 -0.69 41.76 -0.78
N GLN A 738 -0.74 41.74 -2.12
CA GLN A 738 -1.49 42.73 -2.92
C GLN A 738 -2.94 42.32 -3.23
N GLY A 739 -3.34 41.08 -2.88
CA GLY A 739 -4.69 40.56 -3.17
C GLY A 739 -4.91 40.12 -4.62
N ASP A 740 -3.84 39.86 -5.38
CA ASP A 740 -3.89 39.26 -6.72
C ASP A 740 -4.02 37.73 -6.67
N ALA A 741 -3.76 37.12 -5.50
CA ALA A 741 -4.19 35.78 -5.11
C ALA A 741 -4.73 35.83 -3.66
N ASP A 742 -5.61 34.90 -3.31
CA ASP A 742 -6.20 34.80 -1.96
C ASP A 742 -5.35 33.92 -1.02
N ALA A 743 -4.54 32.99 -1.56
CA ALA A 743 -3.69 32.09 -0.78
C ALA A 743 -2.44 31.63 -1.55
N LEU A 744 -1.44 31.10 -0.82
CA LEU A 744 -0.17 30.60 -1.38
C LEU A 744 0.17 29.16 -0.92
N LEU A 745 0.53 28.31 -1.88
CA LEU A 745 1.23 27.04 -1.65
C LEU A 745 2.66 27.11 -2.19
N THR A 746 3.60 26.61 -1.39
CA THR A 746 5.06 26.65 -1.67
C THR A 746 5.75 25.49 -0.97
N GLY A 747 6.92 25.06 -1.45
CA GLY A 747 7.89 24.27 -0.68
C GLY A 747 8.10 22.85 -1.20
N LEU A 748 7.35 22.42 -2.20
CA LEU A 748 7.43 21.10 -2.82
C LEU A 748 8.86 20.74 -3.26
N SER A 749 9.60 21.72 -3.80
CA SER A 749 10.97 21.54 -4.30
C SER A 749 12.04 22.07 -3.34
N HIS A 750 11.68 22.88 -2.34
CA HIS A 750 12.62 23.58 -1.47
C HIS A 750 12.85 22.89 -0.11
N HIS A 751 13.86 23.33 0.64
CA HIS A 751 13.96 22.98 2.06
C HIS A 751 12.98 23.86 2.84
N TYR A 752 12.22 23.30 3.78
CA TYR A 752 11.15 23.98 4.53
C TYR A 752 11.52 25.39 5.06
N PRO A 753 12.69 25.62 5.70
CA PRO A 753 13.07 26.95 6.20
C PRO A 753 13.43 27.97 5.11
N SER A 754 13.64 27.52 3.86
CA SER A 754 13.83 28.38 2.69
C SER A 754 12.49 28.76 2.06
N ALA A 755 11.53 27.83 1.98
CA ALA A 755 10.18 28.06 1.46
C ALA A 755 9.33 28.95 2.39
N LEU A 756 9.41 28.72 3.70
CA LEU A 756 8.68 29.50 4.72
C LEU A 756 9.21 30.93 4.89
N ARG A 757 10.45 31.21 4.48
CA ARG A 757 11.10 32.51 4.74
C ARG A 757 10.50 33.68 3.95
N PRO A 758 10.25 33.59 2.61
CA PRO A 758 9.65 34.68 1.87
C PRO A 758 8.25 35.08 2.36
N PRO A 759 7.31 34.14 2.62
CA PRO A 759 6.01 34.48 3.21
C PRO A 759 6.12 35.23 4.55
N LEU A 760 6.95 34.73 5.48
CA LEU A 760 7.20 35.41 6.77
C LEU A 760 7.87 36.79 6.62
N GLN A 761 8.49 37.10 5.48
CA GLN A 761 9.15 38.39 5.24
C GLN A 761 8.27 39.42 4.54
N VAL A 762 7.23 38.96 3.84
CA VAL A 762 6.35 39.78 2.98
C VAL A 762 4.97 39.91 3.59
N ILE A 763 4.30 38.78 3.87
CA ILE A 763 2.97 38.71 4.48
C ILE A 763 3.10 38.87 6.00
N GLY A 764 3.95 38.04 6.63
CA GLY A 764 4.14 38.04 8.08
C GLY A 764 3.01 37.35 8.85
N THR A 765 2.93 37.64 10.15
CA THR A 765 1.89 37.14 11.07
C THR A 765 0.77 38.15 11.21
N ALA A 766 -0.43 37.68 11.59
CA ALA A 766 -1.62 38.52 11.76
C ALA A 766 -1.43 39.63 12.81
N GLU A 767 -2.22 40.72 12.74
CA GLU A 767 -2.08 41.88 13.66
C GLU A 767 -2.15 41.51 15.16
N ASP A 768 -2.84 40.42 15.52
CA ASP A 768 -2.99 39.90 16.88
C ASP A 768 -2.06 38.70 17.22
N VAL A 769 -1.14 38.32 16.31
CA VAL A 769 -0.30 37.12 16.43
C VAL A 769 1.19 37.44 16.26
N ASP A 770 2.00 37.09 17.25
CA ASP A 770 3.47 37.27 17.19
C ASP A 770 4.22 36.09 16.54
N TYR A 771 3.62 34.89 16.48
CA TYR A 771 4.29 33.65 16.09
C TYR A 771 3.45 32.75 15.18
N ALA A 772 4.05 32.25 14.11
CA ALA A 772 3.48 31.19 13.27
C ALA A 772 3.90 29.80 13.76
N ALA A 773 3.08 28.78 13.48
CA ALA A 773 3.42 27.39 13.79
C ALA A 773 2.89 26.41 12.73
N GLY A 774 3.58 25.28 12.59
CA GLY A 774 3.13 24.16 11.77
C GLY A 774 2.42 23.12 12.62
N VAL A 775 1.20 22.78 12.21
CA VAL A 775 0.34 21.77 12.84
C VAL A 775 0.17 20.59 11.89
N TYR A 776 0.27 19.37 12.42
CA TYR A 776 -0.17 18.16 11.72
C TYR A 776 -1.50 17.67 12.29
N MET A 777 -2.43 17.30 11.43
CA MET A 777 -3.56 16.45 11.81
C MET A 777 -3.14 15.00 11.63
N LEU A 778 -3.17 14.23 12.72
CA LEU A 778 -2.94 12.78 12.73
C LEU A 778 -4.28 12.07 12.89
N THR A 779 -4.62 11.19 11.94
CA THR A 779 -5.86 10.41 11.99
C THR A 779 -5.55 8.92 12.14
N PHE A 780 -6.17 8.32 13.16
CA PHE A 780 -6.24 6.88 13.39
C PHE A 780 -7.67 6.41 13.10
N LYS A 781 -7.90 5.10 12.93
CA LYS A 781 -9.24 4.53 12.66
C LYS A 781 -10.36 5.12 13.54
N ASN A 782 -10.09 5.33 14.84
CA ASN A 782 -11.09 5.79 15.80
C ASN A 782 -10.89 7.24 16.32
N ARG A 783 -9.70 7.85 16.16
CA ARG A 783 -9.34 9.12 16.84
C ARG A 783 -8.60 10.08 15.90
N VAL A 784 -8.73 11.38 16.17
CA VAL A 784 -8.01 12.47 15.47
C VAL A 784 -7.22 13.27 16.50
N PHE A 785 -5.99 13.63 16.18
CA PHE A 785 -5.14 14.49 17.01
C PHE A 785 -4.53 15.61 16.17
N PHE A 786 -4.48 16.82 16.72
CA PHE A 786 -3.71 17.94 16.18
C PHE A 786 -2.41 18.05 16.95
N VAL A 787 -1.29 17.85 16.27
CA VAL A 787 0.07 17.90 16.83
C VAL A 787 0.74 19.20 16.40
N ALA A 788 1.04 20.04 17.37
CA ALA A 788 1.61 21.36 17.15
C ALA A 788 3.09 21.45 17.52
N ASP A 789 3.75 22.43 16.89
CA ASP A 789 5.19 22.74 16.97
C ASP A 789 6.13 21.63 16.48
N ALA A 790 5.76 20.99 15.35
CA ALA A 790 6.55 19.93 14.73
C ALA A 790 7.52 20.42 13.63
N THR A 791 7.44 21.68 13.18
CA THR A 791 8.18 22.19 12.00
C THR A 791 8.73 23.62 12.08
N VAL A 792 8.29 24.47 13.04
CA VAL A 792 8.63 25.91 13.04
C VAL A 792 9.50 26.34 14.23
N ASN A 793 9.05 26.22 15.48
CA ASN A 793 9.72 26.87 16.61
C ASN A 793 10.69 25.90 17.30
N GLN A 794 11.99 26.23 17.27
CA GLN A 794 13.02 25.28 17.74
C GLN A 794 13.02 25.06 19.26
N ASP A 795 12.88 26.12 20.04
CA ASP A 795 12.78 26.07 21.51
C ASP A 795 11.80 27.16 21.96
N PRO A 796 10.47 26.94 21.84
CA PRO A 796 9.46 27.92 22.21
C PRO A 796 9.54 28.25 23.71
N ASP A 797 9.15 29.45 24.10
CA ASP A 797 8.94 29.80 25.51
C ASP A 797 7.47 29.70 25.89
N GLU A 798 7.12 30.10 27.11
CA GLU A 798 5.73 30.09 27.59
C GLU A 798 4.75 30.96 26.77
N GLU A 799 5.21 32.06 26.16
CA GLU A 799 4.38 32.94 25.34
C GLU A 799 4.11 32.30 23.97
N VAL A 800 5.16 31.76 23.34
CA VAL A 800 5.03 31.00 22.07
C VAL A 800 4.13 29.78 22.25
N LEU A 801 4.33 28.98 23.29
CA LEU A 801 3.52 27.78 23.55
C LEU A 801 2.03 28.12 23.76
N ALA A 802 1.73 29.25 24.42
CA ALA A 802 0.35 29.71 24.59
C ALA A 802 -0.28 30.06 23.23
N GLU A 803 0.38 30.88 22.42
CA GLU A 803 -0.12 31.30 21.10
C GLU A 803 -0.32 30.12 20.15
N VAL A 804 0.66 29.20 20.09
CA VAL A 804 0.56 27.99 19.27
C VAL A 804 -0.62 27.11 19.69
N THR A 805 -0.91 27.01 20.99
CA THR A 805 -2.09 26.28 21.49
C THR A 805 -3.40 26.94 21.04
N ARG A 806 -3.51 28.26 21.19
CA ARG A 806 -4.67 29.07 20.76
C ARG A 806 -4.95 28.88 19.27
N GLN A 807 -3.94 29.02 18.42
CA GLN A 807 -4.09 28.87 16.97
C GLN A 807 -4.38 27.42 16.55
N THR A 808 -3.82 26.43 17.24
CA THR A 808 -4.14 25.01 17.00
C THR A 808 -5.58 24.67 17.38
N GLY A 809 -6.11 25.26 18.47
CA GLY A 809 -7.52 25.12 18.85
C GLY A 809 -8.47 25.71 17.81
N LYS A 810 -8.17 26.91 17.29
CA LYS A 810 -8.90 27.51 16.16
C LYS A 810 -8.91 26.59 14.93
N LEU A 811 -7.76 26.01 14.57
CA LEU A 811 -7.65 25.07 13.45
C LEU A 811 -8.48 23.80 13.67
N ALA A 812 -8.45 23.20 14.87
CA ALA A 812 -9.24 22.00 15.19
C ALA A 812 -10.74 22.23 14.96
N ARG A 813 -11.28 23.40 15.33
CA ARG A 813 -12.68 23.75 15.08
C ARG A 813 -13.04 23.91 13.60
N ARG A 814 -12.10 24.31 12.73
CA ARG A 814 -12.33 24.32 11.26
C ARG A 814 -12.57 22.92 10.70
N PHE A 815 -11.96 21.90 11.33
CA PHE A 815 -12.22 20.49 11.07
C PHE A 815 -13.44 19.93 11.85
N ASN A 816 -14.26 20.79 12.45
CA ASN A 816 -15.41 20.41 13.30
C ASN A 816 -15.01 19.51 14.50
N VAL A 817 -13.79 19.65 15.02
CA VAL A 817 -13.29 18.98 16.21
C VAL A 817 -13.22 19.99 17.35
N GLU A 818 -13.99 19.74 18.43
CA GLU A 818 -13.91 20.58 19.62
C GLU A 818 -12.57 20.35 20.36
N PRO A 819 -11.71 21.37 20.49
CA PRO A 819 -10.36 21.19 20.99
C PRO A 819 -10.31 20.86 22.49
N ARG A 820 -9.32 20.06 22.87
CA ARG A 820 -8.91 19.77 24.25
C ARG A 820 -7.39 19.67 24.26
N ALA A 821 -6.71 20.64 24.85
CA ALA A 821 -5.27 20.81 24.68
C ALA A 821 -4.46 20.34 25.89
N ALA A 822 -3.43 19.54 25.62
CA ALA A 822 -2.41 19.15 26.58
C ALA A 822 -1.06 19.80 26.21
N LEU A 823 -0.51 20.58 27.13
CA LEU A 823 0.84 21.14 27.05
C LEU A 823 1.83 20.07 27.53
N LEU A 824 2.49 19.42 26.57
CA LEU A 824 3.25 18.19 26.84
C LEU A 824 4.60 18.45 27.52
N SER A 825 4.99 17.50 28.37
CA SER A 825 6.29 17.45 29.04
C SER A 825 6.67 16.01 29.39
N TYR A 826 7.86 15.82 29.91
CA TYR A 826 8.25 14.56 30.56
C TYR A 826 7.88 14.55 32.07
N SER A 827 7.31 15.64 32.58
CA SER A 827 6.80 15.83 33.94
C SER A 827 5.27 15.81 33.97
N ASN A 828 4.69 15.50 35.13
CA ASN A 828 3.26 15.61 35.40
C ASN A 828 3.07 16.61 36.56
N PHE A 829 2.42 17.74 36.29
CA PHE A 829 1.89 18.70 37.26
C PHE A 829 2.85 19.04 38.42
N GLY A 830 4.12 19.34 38.10
CA GLY A 830 5.13 19.67 39.10
C GLY A 830 5.93 18.50 39.68
N SER A 831 5.80 17.28 39.15
CA SER A 831 6.61 16.13 39.59
C SER A 831 8.12 16.35 39.37
N VAL A 832 8.50 17.15 38.37
CA VAL A 832 9.85 17.71 38.20
C VAL A 832 9.78 19.22 37.94
N ASP A 833 10.59 20.01 38.64
CA ASP A 833 10.64 21.47 38.50
C ASP A 833 11.99 21.95 37.95
N ASN A 834 12.01 22.34 36.67
CA ASN A 834 13.13 23.01 36.02
C ASN A 834 12.62 23.95 34.90
N GLU A 835 13.53 24.55 34.15
CA GLU A 835 13.19 25.48 33.06
C GLU A 835 12.29 24.85 31.98
N GLY A 836 12.62 23.65 31.52
CA GLY A 836 11.85 22.93 30.49
C GLY A 836 10.48 22.43 30.95
N THR A 837 10.26 22.19 32.25
CA THR A 837 8.93 21.84 32.78
C THR A 837 8.10 23.07 33.15
N ARG A 838 8.75 24.21 33.41
CA ARG A 838 8.06 25.47 33.72
C ARG A 838 7.47 26.16 32.49
N LYS A 839 8.11 26.08 31.32
CA LYS A 839 7.60 26.63 30.05
C LYS A 839 6.15 26.16 29.75
N PRO A 840 5.88 24.85 29.57
CA PRO A 840 4.52 24.34 29.30
C PRO A 840 3.55 24.58 30.47
N ARG A 841 3.99 24.50 31.72
CA ARG A 841 3.15 24.79 32.90
C ARG A 841 2.64 26.23 32.91
N LYS A 842 3.51 27.19 32.64
CA LYS A 842 3.14 28.61 32.55
C LYS A 842 2.21 28.87 31.37
N ALA A 843 2.49 28.27 30.20
CA ALA A 843 1.63 28.39 29.03
C ALA A 843 0.21 27.88 29.33
N ALA A 844 0.08 26.72 29.99
CA ALA A 844 -1.21 26.20 30.45
C ALA A 844 -1.92 27.17 31.42
N THR A 845 -1.22 27.70 32.43
CA THR A 845 -1.79 28.71 33.34
C THR A 845 -2.23 29.98 32.61
N MET A 846 -1.44 30.47 31.64
CA MET A 846 -1.77 31.65 30.84
C MET A 846 -3.04 31.45 30.03
N LEU A 847 -3.23 30.25 29.44
CA LEU A 847 -4.44 29.90 28.69
C LEU A 847 -5.66 29.68 29.60
N GLN A 848 -5.47 29.14 30.81
CA GLN A 848 -6.53 28.96 31.80
C GLN A 848 -7.02 30.29 32.40
N ASP A 849 -6.11 31.28 32.55
CA ASP A 849 -6.43 32.64 33.02
C ASP A 849 -7.02 33.55 31.91
N ASP A 850 -7.03 33.09 30.66
CA ASP A 850 -7.42 33.86 29.47
C ASP A 850 -8.90 33.67 29.11
N PRO A 851 -9.75 34.72 29.21
CA PRO A 851 -11.18 34.62 28.90
C PRO A 851 -11.51 34.46 27.41
N GLU A 852 -10.51 34.54 26.50
CA GLU A 852 -10.69 34.22 25.08
C GLU A 852 -10.57 32.71 24.79
N ILE A 853 -10.04 31.93 25.74
CA ILE A 853 -9.97 30.46 25.64
C ILE A 853 -11.25 29.87 26.24
N ASP A 854 -12.07 29.29 25.37
CA ASP A 854 -13.37 28.69 25.69
C ASP A 854 -13.36 27.16 25.63
N PHE A 855 -12.17 26.55 25.57
CA PHE A 855 -11.96 25.09 25.49
C PHE A 855 -11.00 24.58 26.59
N PRO A 856 -11.10 23.30 27.00
CA PRO A 856 -10.23 22.74 28.03
C PRO A 856 -8.74 22.75 27.64
N VAL A 857 -7.90 23.29 28.52
CA VAL A 857 -6.44 23.31 28.39
C VAL A 857 -5.78 22.97 29.73
N ASP A 858 -4.77 22.09 29.72
CA ASP A 858 -4.01 21.80 30.93
C ASP A 858 -2.55 21.37 30.67
N GLY A 859 -1.71 21.41 31.71
CA GLY A 859 -0.31 21.02 31.69
C GLY A 859 0.54 21.58 32.86
N GLU A 860 1.80 21.18 33.01
CA GLU A 860 2.54 20.30 32.11
C GLU A 860 2.26 18.81 32.39
N MET A 861 2.08 18.00 31.34
CA MET A 861 1.79 16.56 31.50
C MET A 861 2.46 15.65 30.48
N GLN A 862 2.62 14.38 30.84
CA GLN A 862 3.12 13.31 30.00
C GLN A 862 2.08 12.88 28.96
N ALA A 863 2.56 12.39 27.81
CA ALA A 863 1.69 12.03 26.69
C ALA A 863 0.71 10.89 27.01
N ASP A 864 1.08 9.93 27.87
CA ASP A 864 0.17 8.88 28.33
C ASP A 864 -0.97 9.43 29.19
N THR A 865 -0.64 10.34 30.10
CA THR A 865 -1.59 11.07 30.96
C THR A 865 -2.57 11.90 30.13
N ALA A 866 -2.10 12.51 29.03
CA ALA A 866 -2.93 13.29 28.12
C ALA A 866 -3.93 12.46 27.28
N VAL A 867 -3.63 11.20 26.96
CA VAL A 867 -4.41 10.40 25.97
C VAL A 867 -5.12 9.16 26.55
N VAL A 868 -4.88 8.82 27.82
CA VAL A 868 -5.47 7.67 28.52
C VAL A 868 -6.38 8.13 29.65
N GLU A 869 -7.68 7.95 29.43
CA GLU A 869 -8.80 8.32 30.31
C GLU A 869 -8.63 7.82 31.76
N ASP A 870 -8.30 6.52 31.94
CA ASP A 870 -8.05 5.91 33.26
C ASP A 870 -6.93 6.62 34.07
N ILE A 871 -5.91 7.16 33.40
CA ILE A 871 -4.80 7.87 34.06
C ILE A 871 -5.26 9.28 34.45
N LEU A 872 -5.93 9.96 33.53
CA LEU A 872 -6.44 11.32 33.68
C LEU A 872 -7.44 11.42 34.85
N GLU A 873 -8.57 10.70 34.75
CA GLU A 873 -9.60 10.71 35.79
C GLU A 873 -9.12 10.07 37.10
N GLY A 874 -8.45 8.92 37.00
CA GLY A 874 -8.14 8.08 38.16
C GLY A 874 -7.00 8.62 39.04
N THR A 875 -6.05 9.36 38.46
CA THR A 875 -4.88 9.89 39.18
C THR A 875 -4.90 11.42 39.32
N TYR A 876 -5.46 12.12 38.32
CA TYR A 876 -5.36 13.57 38.17
C TYR A 876 -6.73 14.26 38.00
N GLY A 877 -7.78 13.77 38.68
CA GLY A 877 -9.13 14.36 38.70
C GLY A 877 -9.26 15.77 39.33
N PHE A 878 -8.18 16.56 39.31
CA PHE A 878 -8.17 18.02 39.45
C PHE A 878 -7.85 18.73 38.12
N SER A 879 -7.55 17.98 37.05
CA SER A 879 -7.26 18.50 35.72
C SER A 879 -8.49 19.17 35.13
N GLU A 880 -8.28 20.21 34.32
CA GLU A 880 -9.35 20.86 33.55
C GLU A 880 -9.81 19.99 32.35
N LEU A 881 -9.09 18.90 32.04
CA LEU A 881 -9.46 17.93 31.00
C LEU A 881 -10.38 16.85 31.58
N GLU A 882 -11.68 16.89 31.24
CA GLU A 882 -12.65 15.83 31.56
C GLU A 882 -12.56 14.62 30.60
N GLU A 883 -11.99 14.81 29.41
CA GLU A 883 -11.77 13.75 28.41
C GLU A 883 -10.31 13.80 27.90
N PRO A 884 -9.77 12.69 27.37
CA PRO A 884 -8.48 12.67 26.69
C PRO A 884 -8.30 13.80 25.66
N ALA A 885 -7.13 14.44 25.69
CA ALA A 885 -6.76 15.55 24.82
C ALA A 885 -6.73 15.11 23.35
N ASN A 886 -7.14 16.02 22.46
CA ASN A 886 -7.04 15.87 21.01
C ASN A 886 -6.14 16.94 20.36
N VAL A 887 -5.70 17.95 21.12
CA VAL A 887 -4.66 18.90 20.73
C VAL A 887 -3.43 18.63 21.60
N LEU A 888 -2.30 18.29 20.97
CA LEU A 888 -1.05 17.93 21.63
C LEU A 888 0.03 18.94 21.24
N VAL A 889 0.42 19.77 22.20
CA VAL A 889 1.41 20.84 21.98
C VAL A 889 2.74 20.40 22.58
N PHE A 890 3.74 20.20 21.72
CA PHE A 890 5.04 19.69 22.11
C PHE A 890 5.94 20.80 22.68
N PRO A 891 6.86 20.50 23.61
CA PRO A 891 7.70 21.51 24.26
C PRO A 891 8.85 22.04 23.38
N ASN A 892 9.10 21.43 22.21
CA ASN A 892 10.07 21.88 21.20
C ASN A 892 9.98 21.06 19.90
N LEU A 893 10.57 21.59 18.83
CA LEU A 893 10.61 20.99 17.49
C LEU A 893 11.18 19.57 17.47
N GLU A 894 12.25 19.25 18.18
CA GLU A 894 12.78 17.87 18.20
C GLU A 894 11.75 16.89 18.74
N SER A 895 11.10 17.22 19.86
CA SER A 895 10.10 16.34 20.48
C SER A 895 8.85 16.20 19.61
N GLY A 896 8.36 17.29 19.01
CA GLY A 896 7.24 17.27 18.07
C GLY A 896 7.55 16.45 16.81
N ASN A 897 8.70 16.72 16.16
CA ASN A 897 9.08 16.09 14.90
C ASN A 897 9.33 14.58 15.06
N ILE A 898 9.96 14.15 16.16
CA ILE A 898 10.12 12.73 16.50
C ILE A 898 8.77 12.11 16.84
N GLY A 899 7.95 12.78 17.65
CA GLY A 899 6.64 12.29 18.10
C GLY A 899 5.69 11.95 16.96
N TYR A 900 5.38 12.92 16.08
CA TYR A 900 4.42 12.68 14.99
C TYR A 900 4.92 11.64 13.98
N LYS A 901 6.24 11.59 13.72
CA LYS A 901 6.82 10.58 12.80
C LYS A 901 6.78 9.18 13.36
N LEU A 902 6.97 8.99 14.67
CA LEU A 902 6.79 7.69 15.31
C LEU A 902 5.31 7.26 15.29
N LEU A 903 4.38 8.18 15.55
CA LEU A 903 2.94 7.90 15.43
C LEU A 903 2.54 7.56 13.97
N GLN A 904 3.11 8.24 12.97
CA GLN A 904 2.88 7.93 11.56
C GLN A 904 3.44 6.55 11.18
N ARG A 905 4.69 6.25 11.56
CA ARG A 905 5.42 5.07 11.04
C ARG A 905 5.26 3.80 11.86
N LEU A 906 4.99 3.91 13.17
CA LEU A 906 4.79 2.78 14.08
C LEU A 906 3.38 2.76 14.67
N GLY A 907 2.76 3.92 14.88
CA GLY A 907 1.38 4.01 15.38
C GLY A 907 0.29 3.82 14.32
N GLY A 908 0.65 3.77 13.03
CA GLY A 908 -0.31 3.62 11.93
C GLY A 908 -1.21 4.83 11.71
N ALA A 909 -0.76 6.04 12.07
CA ALA A 909 -1.49 7.28 11.80
C ALA A 909 -1.25 7.75 10.36
N ASP A 910 -2.32 8.13 9.66
CA ASP A 910 -2.19 9.03 8.52
C ASP A 910 -1.92 10.45 9.03
N ALA A 911 -1.06 11.20 8.33
CA ALA A 911 -0.67 12.55 8.72
C ALA A 911 -0.97 13.53 7.57
N ILE A 912 -1.68 14.61 7.88
CA ILE A 912 -1.96 15.74 6.97
C ILE A 912 -1.30 16.99 7.54
N GLY A 913 -0.60 17.74 6.67
CA GLY A 913 0.13 18.95 7.04
C GLY A 913 1.59 18.91 6.58
N PRO A 914 2.42 19.89 7.01
CA PRO A 914 2.12 20.85 8.07
C PRO A 914 1.23 21.99 7.58
N MET A 915 0.06 22.14 8.21
CA MET A 915 -0.78 23.33 8.06
C MET A 915 -0.15 24.46 8.87
N LEU A 916 0.11 25.60 8.23
CA LEU A 916 0.75 26.73 8.89
C LEU A 916 -0.34 27.67 9.43
N VAL A 917 -0.28 27.94 10.74
CA VAL A 917 -1.22 28.83 11.44
C VAL A 917 -0.50 30.09 11.95
N GLY A 918 -1.24 31.18 12.13
CA GLY A 918 -0.73 32.46 12.64
C GLY A 918 -0.22 33.46 11.60
N MET A 919 -0.30 33.13 10.31
CA MET A 919 -0.01 34.07 9.20
C MET A 919 -1.14 35.11 9.04
N ASP A 920 -0.82 36.29 8.49
CA ASP A 920 -1.82 37.35 8.23
C ASP A 920 -2.79 36.99 7.08
N GLU A 921 -2.25 36.37 6.03
CA GLU A 921 -3.02 35.77 4.93
C GLU A 921 -2.66 34.28 4.75
N PRO A 922 -3.54 33.46 4.12
CA PRO A 922 -3.37 32.02 4.05
C PRO A 922 -2.14 31.57 3.23
N VAL A 923 -1.18 30.96 3.92
CA VAL A 923 0.01 30.36 3.31
C VAL A 923 0.24 28.99 3.91
N HIS A 924 0.46 27.97 3.10
CA HIS A 924 0.88 26.65 3.57
C HIS A 924 2.15 26.18 2.87
N VAL A 925 2.99 25.44 3.61
CA VAL A 925 4.32 25.02 3.15
C VAL A 925 4.37 23.51 3.06
N LEU A 926 4.49 23.01 1.84
CA LEU A 926 4.63 21.60 1.47
C LEU A 926 5.98 21.03 1.93
N GLN A 927 6.07 19.71 2.03
CA GLN A 927 7.32 18.98 2.23
C GLN A 927 7.81 18.32 0.94
N ARG A 928 9.13 18.11 0.87
CA ARG A 928 9.73 17.34 -0.22
C ARG A 928 9.27 15.89 -0.15
N GLY A 929 8.63 15.45 -1.22
CA GLY A 929 8.08 14.11 -1.33
C GLY A 929 6.58 14.02 -1.08
N ASP A 930 5.90 15.15 -0.82
CA ASP A 930 4.45 15.22 -0.86
C ASP A 930 3.94 14.77 -2.25
N GLU A 931 2.79 14.10 -2.26
CA GLU A 931 2.13 13.59 -3.47
C GLU A 931 1.02 14.56 -3.90
N VAL A 932 0.51 14.46 -5.13
CA VAL A 932 -0.54 15.38 -5.67
C VAL A 932 -1.72 15.56 -4.70
N LYS A 933 -2.20 14.47 -4.08
CA LYS A 933 -3.28 14.49 -3.07
C LYS A 933 -2.99 15.43 -1.89
N ASP A 934 -1.74 15.57 -1.48
CA ASP A 934 -1.35 16.32 -0.28
C ASP A 934 -1.32 17.83 -0.63
N ILE A 935 -0.97 18.16 -1.87
CA ILE A 935 -1.10 19.50 -2.47
C ILE A 935 -2.59 19.90 -2.57
N VAL A 936 -3.44 19.02 -3.13
CA VAL A 936 -4.90 19.28 -3.23
C VAL A 936 -5.53 19.45 -1.85
N ASN A 937 -5.17 18.61 -0.87
CA ASN A 937 -5.64 18.73 0.50
C ASN A 937 -5.26 20.07 1.13
N LEU A 938 -3.98 20.47 1.02
CA LEU A 938 -3.53 21.76 1.56
C LEU A 938 -4.07 22.97 0.77
N ALA A 939 -4.38 22.82 -0.52
CA ALA A 939 -5.15 23.82 -1.26
C ALA A 939 -6.55 23.98 -0.69
N GLY A 940 -7.23 22.88 -0.36
CA GLY A 940 -8.51 22.89 0.34
C GLY A 940 -8.46 23.67 1.66
N VAL A 941 -7.47 23.38 2.52
CA VAL A 941 -7.28 24.11 3.79
C VAL A 941 -7.01 25.60 3.52
N ALA A 942 -6.12 25.92 2.58
CA ALA A 942 -5.77 27.30 2.24
C ALA A 942 -6.97 28.11 1.69
N VAL A 943 -7.85 27.48 0.91
CA VAL A 943 -9.10 28.10 0.43
C VAL A 943 -10.08 28.34 1.57
N VAL A 944 -10.26 27.37 2.49
CA VAL A 944 -11.13 27.55 3.66
C VAL A 944 -10.59 28.64 4.60
N ASP A 945 -9.27 28.75 4.74
CA ASP A 945 -8.62 29.83 5.48
C ASP A 945 -8.80 31.20 4.79
N ALA A 946 -8.87 31.24 3.46
CA ALA A 946 -9.16 32.44 2.65
C ALA A 946 -10.65 32.82 2.62
N GLN A 947 -11.56 31.87 2.88
CA GLN A 947 -12.99 32.09 3.06
C GLN A 947 -13.27 32.74 4.43
N LYS A 948 -12.89 34.01 4.58
CA LYS A 948 -13.16 34.83 5.77
C LYS A 948 -14.69 34.85 6.06
N GLU A 949 -15.07 34.48 7.29
CA GLU A 949 -16.47 34.55 7.80
C GLU A 949 -16.95 35.97 8.10
#